data_AF-A0A9D5UTV0-F1
#
_entry.id   AF-A0A9D5UTV0-F1
#
_cell.length_a   1.000
_cell.length_b   1.000
_cell.length_c   1.000
_cell.angle_alpha   90.00
_cell.angle_beta   90.00
_cell.angle_gamma   90.00
#
_symmetry.space_group_name_H-M   'P 1'
#
loop_
_entity.id
_entity.type
_entity.pdbx_description
1 polymer ?
#
loop_
_entity_poly.entity_id
_entity_poly.type
_entity_poly.pdbx_seq_one_letter_code
_entity_poly.pdbx_strand_id
1 'polypeptide(L)'
;MREYEPNPIRVLLVDASALTLALLKRALALVTLIEVVGSVRGSQEALALVASSDPHVVCVGLHLQDVEGALFVRSLMERYPRSVLVVGASSLREGDATTIFRMFEAGALDLFLEPLGWRSEDVGSFSRELTSKIRLLARLDSLPDFACDSTVGTIPLQALPAVNMVVMGVGLGGISALREILAALPVDFPVPILCVVHVHPVLQAQLPRWLGEVTRMPVQMATHGEMPMPGSIYLAPLGHHLLIDAHGRLATAAVAAGILPAHYGRHGELPSILVAMESVASHLGALAIGVLLSGTGEDGARGLEAIYQAGGYTVAMDEASALVFDLPARLLELGAVRHLLPCSVIARALQTLLGRDEGEHVCGQVEAGPSSASSEMPAWTGGAGATPVAAGDWRAGEGILIVEDSPTQAYKLKRFLLDSGFMVRVAKDGVDGLEQAEHLLPRLIISDVSMPRMDGFTLCRQIKQDARLKAIPVMLLTALTNPEEILEGLSSGADNYLTKPWDGAHLLEAVQRVLQAGEGAEAVEGGIEVTFAERSYTITSSRRQVLDLLLVTYQKAVKQNRELMDNHLELKMLNSRLVDQAARLEMINQSLQAEVSERRRIEAAQAETLRELQVANRELNDFAYIISHDLKAPFRAIGSLTSWLSSDYADRLGDEGVELVKLLQGRADRLNGLIDALMAYVRVTRLNEELQEVDLNRLVQRVIKNLKPPEEMEISIEAPLPVIRFEPRRAEQIFHSLLENAVRYMDKRLGIVRIACVGEAASAAGVGAAEEPLLPGGDGWWHFRVSDNGPGIEEGHFEKIFAVFQTLQARDNQESSGMGLALVRKIVGKFAGRVWVESQVGQGSTFHFTLPKEP
;
A
#
# COMPACT_ATOMS: atom_id res chain seq x y z
N MET A 1 21.79 39.64 -11.49
CA MET A 1 20.45 39.09 -11.21
C MET A 1 20.62 38.11 -10.07
N ARG A 2 19.97 38.33 -8.92
CA ARG A 2 19.95 37.34 -7.84
C ARG A 2 19.00 36.24 -8.29
N GLU A 3 19.53 35.05 -8.54
CA GLU A 3 18.76 33.84 -8.81
C GLU A 3 17.85 33.57 -7.60
N TYR A 4 16.59 33.30 -7.90
CA TYR A 4 15.54 33.01 -6.93
C TYR A 4 15.75 31.57 -6.45
N GLU A 5 16.51 31.37 -5.38
CA GLU A 5 16.60 30.05 -4.72
C GLU A 5 15.22 29.72 -4.10
N PRO A 6 14.62 28.55 -4.41
CA PRO A 6 13.36 28.16 -3.79
C PRO A 6 13.56 27.98 -2.29
N ASN A 7 12.64 28.52 -1.50
CA ASN A 7 12.65 28.39 -0.04
C ASN A 7 12.70 26.88 0.34
N PRO A 8 13.51 26.48 1.33
CA PRO A 8 13.65 25.07 1.70
C PRO A 8 12.34 24.53 2.31
N ILE A 9 12.06 23.25 2.04
CA ILE A 9 10.90 22.55 2.58
C ILE A 9 11.14 22.29 4.07
N ARG A 10 10.41 23.02 4.90
CA ARG A 10 10.40 22.89 6.36
C ARG A 10 9.68 21.62 6.83
N VAL A 11 10.37 20.76 7.56
CA VAL A 11 9.88 19.46 8.07
C VAL A 11 10.04 19.37 9.58
N LEU A 12 8.99 18.92 10.27
CA LEU A 12 9.02 18.61 11.70
C LEU A 12 9.05 17.09 11.91
N LEU A 13 9.94 16.60 12.78
CA LEU A 13 10.04 15.17 13.12
C LEU A 13 9.49 14.90 14.53
N VAL A 14 8.57 13.95 14.67
CA VAL A 14 7.91 13.64 15.94
C VAL A 14 7.91 12.13 16.15
N ASP A 15 8.71 11.62 17.09
CA ASP A 15 8.81 10.17 17.37
C ASP A 15 9.34 9.92 18.80
N ALA A 16 8.83 8.92 19.52
CA ALA A 16 9.32 8.55 20.85
C ALA A 16 10.78 8.06 20.83
N SER A 17 11.20 7.43 19.74
CA SER A 17 12.52 6.84 19.52
C SER A 17 13.56 7.91 19.19
N ALA A 18 14.45 8.16 20.15
CA ALA A 18 15.63 9.00 19.97
C ALA A 18 16.48 8.59 18.76
N LEU A 19 16.56 7.28 18.52
CA LEU A 19 17.33 6.70 17.43
C LEU A 19 16.68 7.06 16.10
N THR A 20 15.39 6.76 15.92
CA THR A 20 14.60 7.06 14.71
C THR A 20 14.71 8.54 14.34
N LEU A 21 14.57 9.46 15.31
CA LEU A 21 14.77 10.89 15.07
C LEU A 21 16.18 11.22 14.57
N ALA A 22 17.23 10.61 15.14
CA ALA A 22 18.61 10.82 14.69
C ALA A 22 18.86 10.27 13.27
N LEU A 23 18.25 9.12 12.94
CA LEU A 23 18.35 8.50 11.62
C LEU A 23 17.66 9.37 10.55
N LEU A 24 16.43 9.81 10.80
CA LEU A 24 15.69 10.69 9.90
C LEU A 24 16.41 12.02 9.69
N LYS A 25 16.92 12.64 10.76
CA LYS A 25 17.76 13.85 10.64
C LYS A 25 18.97 13.63 9.74
N ARG A 26 19.67 12.52 9.90
CA ARG A 26 20.85 12.21 9.10
C ARG A 26 20.49 11.97 7.63
N ALA A 27 19.36 11.32 7.35
CA ALA A 27 18.90 11.08 5.99
C ALA A 27 18.48 12.37 5.28
N LEU A 28 17.87 13.31 6.00
CA LEU A 28 17.44 14.61 5.47
C LEU A 28 18.57 15.63 5.40
N ALA A 29 19.58 15.55 6.26
CA ALA A 29 20.75 16.44 6.24
C ALA A 29 21.58 16.36 4.95
N LEU A 30 21.43 15.28 4.18
CA LEU A 30 22.08 15.09 2.87
C LEU A 30 21.40 15.89 1.74
N VAL A 31 20.27 16.54 2.01
CA VAL A 31 19.44 17.20 1.00
C VAL A 31 19.33 18.69 1.31
N THR A 32 19.90 19.53 0.44
CA THR A 32 19.92 20.99 0.61
C THR A 32 18.55 21.66 0.50
N LEU A 33 17.56 20.97 -0.07
CA LEU A 33 16.20 21.48 -0.27
C LEU A 33 15.27 21.28 0.94
N ILE A 34 15.66 20.49 1.94
CA ILE A 34 14.81 20.18 3.11
C ILE A 34 15.47 20.73 4.38
N GLU A 35 14.70 21.51 5.14
CA GLU A 35 15.11 22.04 6.43
C GLU A 35 14.33 21.33 7.55
N VAL A 36 15.04 20.67 8.47
CA VAL A 36 14.41 20.09 9.66
C VAL A 36 14.27 21.19 10.72
N VAL A 37 13.06 21.75 10.87
CA VAL A 37 12.78 22.87 11.80
C VAL A 37 12.82 22.45 13.26
N GLY A 38 12.69 21.14 13.52
CA GLY A 38 12.94 20.57 14.84
C GLY A 38 12.63 19.08 14.91
N SER A 39 12.91 18.51 16.08
CA SER A 39 12.55 17.14 16.41
C SER A 39 12.14 17.03 17.86
N VAL A 40 11.01 16.39 18.12
CA VAL A 40 10.44 16.26 19.47
C VAL A 40 9.92 14.85 19.69
N ARG A 41 9.70 14.47 20.95
CA ARG A 41 9.26 13.11 21.31
C ARG A 41 7.84 13.05 21.84
N GLY A 42 7.32 14.16 22.36
CA GLY A 42 5.98 14.25 22.93
C GLY A 42 5.02 15.09 22.07
N SER A 43 3.73 14.85 22.25
CA SER A 43 2.66 15.50 21.48
C SER A 43 2.50 16.99 21.79
N GLN A 44 2.62 17.39 23.06
CA GLN A 44 2.45 18.79 23.46
C GLN A 44 3.56 19.70 22.90
N GLU A 45 4.81 19.25 23.00
CA GLU A 45 5.96 19.93 22.42
C GLU A 45 5.83 20.03 20.90
N ALA A 46 5.35 18.96 20.24
CA ALA A 46 5.09 18.94 18.81
C ALA A 46 4.05 19.98 18.39
N LEU A 47 2.90 20.07 19.07
CA LEU A 47 1.88 21.07 18.74
C LEU A 47 2.37 22.51 18.95
N ALA A 48 3.16 22.76 20.00
CA ALA A 48 3.77 24.07 20.24
C ALA A 48 4.78 24.43 19.14
N LEU A 49 5.55 23.44 18.67
CA LEU A 49 6.52 23.64 17.61
C LEU A 49 5.84 23.84 16.25
N VAL A 50 4.80 23.07 15.91
CA VAL A 50 3.98 23.32 14.70
C VAL A 50 3.44 24.75 14.68
N ALA A 51 2.91 25.23 15.80
CA ALA A 51 2.36 26.59 15.89
C ALA A 51 3.41 27.70 15.72
N SER A 52 4.64 27.48 16.19
CA SER A 52 5.72 28.49 16.15
C SER A 52 6.62 28.39 14.92
N SER A 53 6.75 27.19 14.35
CA SER A 53 7.69 26.86 13.28
C SER A 53 7.01 26.51 11.97
N ASP A 54 5.69 26.58 11.85
CA ASP A 54 4.90 26.40 10.62
C ASP A 54 5.53 25.44 9.57
N PRO A 55 5.67 24.15 9.89
CA PRO A 55 6.28 23.17 8.98
C PRO A 55 5.33 22.84 7.82
N HIS A 56 5.88 22.56 6.63
CA HIS A 56 5.08 22.08 5.49
C HIS A 56 4.65 20.62 5.67
N VAL A 57 5.54 19.79 6.23
CA VAL A 57 5.29 18.35 6.47
C VAL A 57 5.66 17.99 7.90
N VAL A 58 4.82 17.19 8.55
CA VAL A 58 5.07 16.62 9.88
C VAL A 58 5.25 15.11 9.74
N CYS A 59 6.45 14.62 10.04
CA CYS A 59 6.73 13.18 10.09
C CYS A 59 6.42 12.65 11.49
N VAL A 60 5.52 11.68 11.59
CA VAL A 60 4.97 11.20 12.87
C VAL A 60 5.21 9.71 13.04
N GLY A 61 5.88 9.35 14.14
CA GLY A 61 6.06 7.98 14.61
C GLY A 61 4.75 7.32 15.03
N LEU A 62 4.70 5.99 15.00
CA LEU A 62 3.52 5.22 15.44
C LEU A 62 3.17 5.47 16.92
N HIS A 63 4.19 5.69 17.75
CA HIS A 63 4.05 5.96 19.17
C HIS A 63 4.85 7.19 19.56
N LEU A 64 4.23 8.08 20.33
CA LEU A 64 4.87 9.23 20.95
C LEU A 64 5.08 8.95 22.44
N GLN A 65 5.88 9.78 23.11
CA GLN A 65 6.25 9.57 24.51
C GLN A 65 5.04 9.59 25.48
N ASP A 66 3.98 10.30 25.11
CA ASP A 66 2.82 10.60 25.95
C ASP A 66 1.49 10.09 25.37
N VAL A 67 1.38 9.92 24.05
CA VAL A 67 0.15 9.48 23.37
C VAL A 67 0.45 8.55 22.18
N GLU A 68 -0.56 7.79 21.77
CA GLU A 68 -0.51 7.05 20.51
C GLU A 68 -0.48 8.03 19.31
N GLY A 69 0.27 7.69 18.26
CA GLY A 69 0.46 8.56 17.09
C GLY A 69 -0.86 8.99 16.44
N ALA A 70 -1.84 8.08 16.34
CA ALA A 70 -3.16 8.37 15.77
C ALA A 70 -3.92 9.50 16.50
N LEU A 71 -3.84 9.55 17.84
CA LEU A 71 -4.47 10.60 18.63
C LEU A 71 -3.80 11.96 18.43
N PHE A 72 -2.47 11.95 18.29
CA PHE A 72 -1.73 13.16 17.96
C PHE A 72 -2.08 13.67 16.56
N VAL A 73 -2.11 12.79 15.54
CA VAL A 73 -2.49 13.19 14.17
C VAL A 73 -3.88 13.80 14.15
N ARG A 74 -4.85 13.22 14.87
CA ARG A 74 -6.20 13.80 14.99
C ARG A 74 -6.17 15.20 15.60
N SER A 75 -5.47 15.34 16.72
CA SER A 75 -5.34 16.63 17.42
C SER A 75 -4.61 17.68 16.57
N LEU A 76 -3.61 17.25 15.79
CA LEU A 76 -2.88 18.08 14.86
C LEU A 76 -3.80 18.56 13.74
N MET A 77 -4.56 17.66 13.10
CA MET A 77 -5.48 18.02 12.02
C MET A 77 -6.61 18.93 12.49
N GLU A 78 -7.11 18.76 13.72
CA GLU A 78 -8.17 19.63 14.28
C GLU A 78 -7.69 21.07 14.56
N ARG A 79 -6.43 21.25 14.97
CA ARG A 79 -5.90 22.58 15.37
C ARG A 79 -5.06 23.26 14.29
N TYR A 80 -4.20 22.49 13.63
CA TYR A 80 -3.21 22.94 12.66
C TYR A 80 -3.12 21.92 11.51
N PRO A 81 -4.09 21.92 10.58
CA PRO A 81 -4.09 21.00 9.44
C PRO A 81 -2.78 21.12 8.65
N ARG A 82 -2.00 20.04 8.60
CA ARG A 82 -0.69 19.97 7.94
C ARG A 82 -0.48 18.59 7.33
N SER A 83 0.32 18.51 6.26
CA SER A 83 0.64 17.24 5.63
C SER A 83 1.36 16.31 6.60
N VAL A 84 0.77 15.14 6.88
CA VAL A 84 1.34 14.16 7.81
C VAL A 84 1.86 12.95 7.05
N LEU A 85 3.15 12.65 7.27
CA LEU A 85 3.80 11.41 6.84
C LEU A 85 4.00 10.50 8.04
N VAL A 86 3.39 9.32 8.03
CA VAL A 86 3.65 8.31 9.07
C VAL A 86 5.04 7.73 8.85
N VAL A 87 5.83 7.63 9.92
CA VAL A 87 7.16 7.02 9.89
C VAL A 87 7.21 5.87 10.89
N GLY A 88 7.82 4.74 10.52
CA GLY A 88 7.96 3.60 11.41
C GLY A 88 9.06 2.64 11.00
N ALA A 89 9.35 1.66 11.85
CA ALA A 89 10.31 0.61 11.52
C ALA A 89 9.70 -0.41 10.54
N SER A 90 10.50 -0.99 9.65
CA SER A 90 10.07 -2.07 8.74
C SER A 90 9.63 -3.36 9.44
N SER A 91 10.05 -3.57 10.69
CA SER A 91 9.57 -4.69 11.52
C SER A 91 8.27 -4.34 12.22
N LEU A 92 7.21 -4.15 11.43
CA LEU A 92 5.87 -3.90 11.96
C LEU A 92 5.35 -5.14 12.70
N ARG A 93 4.84 -4.94 13.91
CA ARG A 93 4.06 -5.92 14.67
C ARG A 93 2.60 -5.89 14.20
N GLU A 94 1.81 -6.92 14.52
CA GLU A 94 0.38 -6.93 14.15
C GLU A 94 -0.40 -5.72 14.69
N GLY A 95 -0.09 -5.25 15.90
CA GLY A 95 -0.71 -4.06 16.49
C GLY A 95 -0.32 -2.73 15.82
N ASP A 96 0.81 -2.70 15.10
CA ASP A 96 1.29 -1.49 14.43
C ASP A 96 0.43 -1.17 13.20
N ALA A 97 -0.05 -2.21 12.49
CA ALA A 97 -0.93 -2.05 11.34
C ALA A 97 -2.25 -1.33 11.71
N THR A 98 -2.86 -1.72 12.83
CA THR A 98 -4.08 -1.07 13.34
C THR A 98 -3.83 0.40 13.67
N THR A 99 -2.68 0.71 14.28
CA THR A 99 -2.28 2.08 14.61
C THR A 99 -2.11 2.92 13.34
N ILE A 100 -1.43 2.38 12.32
CA ILE A 100 -1.23 3.05 11.03
C ILE A 100 -2.57 3.36 10.35
N PHE A 101 -3.51 2.41 10.32
CA PHE A 101 -4.83 2.65 9.74
C PHE A 101 -5.60 3.75 10.48
N ARG A 102 -5.53 3.79 11.81
CA ARG A 102 -6.11 4.89 12.60
C ARG A 102 -5.43 6.24 12.32
N MET A 103 -4.13 6.24 12.01
CA MET A 103 -3.43 7.45 11.58
C MET A 103 -3.94 7.94 10.21
N PHE A 104 -4.16 7.04 9.25
CA PHE A 104 -4.80 7.38 7.96
C PHE A 104 -6.20 7.94 8.17
N GLU A 105 -7.00 7.33 9.05
CA GLU A 105 -8.33 7.84 9.45
C GLU A 105 -8.28 9.22 10.09
N ALA A 106 -7.22 9.50 10.86
CA ALA A 106 -7.00 10.78 11.49
C ALA A 106 -6.49 11.86 10.51
N GLY A 107 -6.22 11.50 9.25
CA GLY A 107 -5.80 12.43 8.19
C GLY A 107 -4.34 12.26 7.73
N ALA A 108 -3.61 11.25 8.20
CA ALA A 108 -2.29 10.98 7.64
C ALA A 108 -2.39 10.66 6.14
N LEU A 109 -1.42 11.13 5.37
CA LEU A 109 -1.48 11.08 3.90
C LEU A 109 -0.71 9.91 3.31
N ASP A 110 0.39 9.51 3.96
CA ASP A 110 1.25 8.44 3.46
C ASP A 110 2.05 7.78 4.59
N LEU A 111 2.65 6.63 4.30
CA LEU A 111 3.53 5.87 5.18
C LEU A 111 4.93 5.75 4.58
N PHE A 112 5.92 5.83 5.46
CA PHE A 112 7.30 5.51 5.18
C PHE A 112 7.86 4.56 6.25
N LEU A 113 8.42 3.44 5.80
CA LEU A 113 8.99 2.42 6.68
C LEU A 113 10.51 2.35 6.51
N GLU A 114 11.22 2.40 7.63
CA GLU A 114 12.68 2.30 7.65
C GLU A 114 13.13 0.87 7.31
N PRO A 115 13.97 0.63 6.29
CA PRO A 115 14.40 -0.72 5.91
C PRO A 115 15.19 -1.43 7.03
N LEU A 116 15.00 -2.74 7.11
CA LEU A 116 15.58 -3.63 8.13
C LEU A 116 17.10 -3.68 8.00
N GLY A 117 17.83 -3.22 9.03
CA GLY A 117 19.28 -3.45 9.16
C GLY A 117 20.17 -2.40 8.47
N TRP A 118 20.24 -1.21 9.07
CA TRP A 118 21.12 -0.11 8.65
C TRP A 118 22.56 -0.54 8.35
N ARG A 119 22.97 -0.40 7.07
CA ARG A 119 24.37 -0.39 6.63
C ARG A 119 24.68 0.99 6.03
N SER A 120 25.92 1.45 6.16
CA SER A 120 26.34 2.80 5.72
C SER A 120 26.20 3.05 4.21
N GLU A 121 26.03 1.99 3.41
CA GLU A 121 25.95 2.04 1.95
C GLU A 121 24.54 2.32 1.40
N ASP A 122 23.48 2.12 2.22
CA ASP A 122 22.06 2.26 1.79
C ASP A 122 21.45 3.64 2.08
N VAL A 123 22.20 4.56 2.67
CA VAL A 123 21.69 5.88 3.09
C VAL A 123 21.15 6.70 1.91
N GLY A 124 21.72 6.50 0.70
CA GLY A 124 21.36 7.27 -0.49
C GLY A 124 20.06 6.84 -1.18
N SER A 125 19.66 5.57 -1.15
CA SER A 125 18.35 5.13 -1.70
C SER A 125 17.20 5.54 -0.78
N PHE A 126 17.38 5.33 0.52
CA PHE A 126 16.44 5.72 1.56
C PHE A 126 16.20 7.23 1.62
N SER A 127 17.29 8.03 1.63
CA SER A 127 17.19 9.49 1.60
C SER A 127 16.42 9.97 0.36
N ARG A 128 16.63 9.33 -0.80
CA ARG A 128 15.88 9.65 -2.02
C ARG A 128 14.38 9.34 -1.90
N GLU A 129 14.01 8.18 -1.37
CA GLU A 129 12.60 7.81 -1.19
C GLU A 129 11.88 8.72 -0.20
N LEU A 130 12.45 8.92 0.99
CA LEU A 130 11.92 9.83 2.00
C LEU A 130 11.78 11.25 1.46
N THR A 131 12.82 11.74 0.77
CA THR A 131 12.82 13.06 0.14
C THR A 131 11.75 13.16 -0.94
N SER A 132 11.56 12.12 -1.75
CA SER A 132 10.51 12.09 -2.77
C SER A 132 9.13 12.24 -2.14
N LYS A 133 8.82 11.44 -1.12
CA LYS A 133 7.54 11.50 -0.38
C LYS A 133 7.33 12.87 0.27
N ILE A 134 8.33 13.39 0.97
CA ILE A 134 8.25 14.73 1.60
C ILE A 134 8.04 15.81 0.54
N ARG A 135 8.75 15.77 -0.59
CA ARG A 135 8.58 16.77 -1.66
C ARG A 135 7.19 16.75 -2.27
N LEU A 136 6.58 15.57 -2.42
CA LEU A 136 5.20 15.44 -2.88
C LEU A 136 4.23 16.05 -1.85
N LEU A 137 4.36 15.66 -0.59
CA LEU A 137 3.50 16.15 0.49
C LEU A 137 3.64 17.66 0.75
N ALA A 138 4.81 18.23 0.50
CA ALA A 138 5.08 19.66 0.68
C ALA A 138 4.54 20.55 -0.44
N ARG A 139 4.12 19.98 -1.58
CA ARG A 139 3.54 20.73 -2.72
C ARG A 139 2.03 20.97 -2.57
N LEU A 140 1.42 20.40 -1.54
CA LEU A 140 -0.01 20.55 -1.29
C LEU A 140 -0.26 21.95 -0.72
N ASP A 141 -0.82 22.84 -1.53
CA ASP A 141 -1.26 24.16 -1.10
C ASP A 141 -2.45 24.08 -0.11
N SER A 142 -3.24 23.02 -0.23
CA SER A 142 -4.33 22.64 0.67
C SER A 142 -4.35 21.12 0.86
N LEU A 143 -4.74 20.66 2.05
CA LEU A 143 -5.00 19.24 2.26
C LEU A 143 -6.20 18.79 1.40
N PRO A 144 -6.13 17.61 0.76
CA PRO A 144 -7.25 17.11 -0.02
C PRO A 144 -8.48 16.94 0.88
N ASP A 145 -9.62 17.46 0.44
CA ASP A 145 -10.88 17.26 1.13
C ASP A 145 -11.53 15.96 0.64
N PHE A 146 -11.46 14.94 1.50
CA PHE A 146 -12.12 13.65 1.33
C PHE A 146 -13.46 13.59 2.09
N ALA A 147 -14.04 14.75 2.42
CA ALA A 147 -15.37 14.80 3.03
C ALA A 147 -16.43 14.95 1.94
N CYS A 148 -17.48 14.11 2.05
CA CYS A 148 -18.66 14.20 1.21
C CYS A 148 -19.48 15.44 1.58
N ASP A 149 -19.20 16.59 0.93
CA ASP A 149 -20.14 17.70 0.91
C ASP A 149 -21.17 17.44 -0.20
N SER A 150 -22.39 17.14 0.19
CA SER A 150 -23.47 16.54 -0.62
C SER A 150 -24.10 17.50 -1.64
N THR A 151 -23.45 18.63 -1.94
CA THR A 151 -24.02 19.72 -2.74
C THR A 151 -23.42 19.86 -4.15
N VAL A 152 -22.60 18.91 -4.59
CA VAL A 152 -22.02 18.94 -5.94
C VAL A 152 -23.06 18.50 -6.99
N GLY A 153 -23.33 19.41 -7.93
CA GLY A 153 -24.39 19.32 -8.94
C GLY A 153 -24.44 18.01 -9.75
N THR A 154 -25.59 17.79 -10.39
CA THR A 154 -25.84 16.65 -11.27
C THR A 154 -24.84 16.62 -12.43
N ILE A 155 -23.98 15.62 -12.46
CA ILE A 155 -23.12 15.34 -13.61
C ILE A 155 -23.97 14.57 -14.62
N PRO A 156 -24.02 14.99 -15.90
CA PRO A 156 -24.81 14.31 -16.92
C PRO A 156 -24.13 12.99 -17.31
N LEU A 157 -24.32 11.95 -16.48
CA LEU A 157 -23.89 10.58 -16.75
C LEU A 157 -25.08 9.78 -17.27
N GLN A 158 -24.85 8.97 -18.31
CA GLN A 158 -25.83 8.02 -18.83
C GLN A 158 -25.45 6.61 -18.40
N ALA A 159 -26.47 5.81 -18.05
CA ALA A 159 -26.28 4.41 -17.71
C ALA A 159 -25.66 3.63 -18.89
N LEU A 160 -24.71 2.76 -18.57
CA LEU A 160 -24.03 1.91 -19.55
C LEU A 160 -24.85 0.65 -19.83
N PRO A 161 -24.86 0.13 -21.07
CA PRO A 161 -25.76 -0.96 -21.47
C PRO A 161 -25.48 -2.31 -20.80
N ALA A 162 -24.20 -2.59 -20.49
CA ALA A 162 -23.76 -3.79 -19.81
C ALA A 162 -22.36 -3.56 -19.23
N VAL A 163 -22.21 -3.74 -17.91
CA VAL A 163 -20.93 -3.70 -17.20
C VAL A 163 -20.87 -4.95 -16.33
N ASN A 164 -19.74 -5.66 -16.37
CA ASN A 164 -19.55 -6.91 -15.64
C ASN A 164 -18.60 -6.75 -14.45
N MET A 165 -17.77 -5.70 -14.42
CA MET A 165 -16.73 -5.54 -13.41
C MET A 165 -16.25 -4.09 -13.31
N VAL A 166 -15.93 -3.67 -12.09
CA VAL A 166 -15.17 -2.44 -11.82
C VAL A 166 -13.77 -2.83 -11.37
N VAL A 167 -12.74 -2.19 -11.93
CA VAL A 167 -11.34 -2.33 -11.48
C VAL A 167 -10.82 -0.98 -10.98
N MET A 168 -10.29 -0.96 -9.76
CA MET A 168 -9.77 0.24 -9.09
C MET A 168 -8.26 0.12 -8.84
N GLY A 169 -7.50 1.11 -9.32
CA GLY A 169 -6.08 1.26 -9.05
C GLY A 169 -5.81 2.35 -8.02
N VAL A 170 -5.06 2.02 -6.98
CA VAL A 170 -4.80 2.91 -5.84
C VAL A 170 -3.31 2.94 -5.51
N GLY A 171 -2.69 4.10 -5.67
CA GLY A 171 -1.30 4.36 -5.30
C GLY A 171 -1.18 5.28 -4.08
N LEU A 172 -0.05 6.00 -4.01
CA LEU A 172 0.29 6.92 -2.92
C LEU A 172 -0.85 7.88 -2.56
N GLY A 173 -1.23 7.90 -1.27
CA GLY A 173 -2.31 8.77 -0.77
C GLY A 173 -3.72 8.39 -1.18
N GLY A 174 -3.91 7.36 -2.00
CA GLY A 174 -5.22 6.95 -2.49
C GLY A 174 -6.01 6.06 -1.54
N ILE A 175 -5.41 5.58 -0.45
CA ILE A 175 -6.06 4.63 0.46
C ILE A 175 -7.24 5.25 1.23
N SER A 176 -7.13 6.53 1.61
CA SER A 176 -8.20 7.29 2.26
C SER A 176 -9.36 7.55 1.28
N ALA A 177 -9.03 7.92 0.04
CA ALA A 177 -10.00 8.06 -1.06
C ALA A 177 -10.75 6.76 -1.35
N LEU A 178 -10.03 5.62 -1.38
CA LEU A 178 -10.65 4.30 -1.57
C LEU A 178 -11.68 4.01 -0.46
N ARG A 179 -11.31 4.26 0.80
CA ARG A 179 -12.21 4.06 1.95
C ARG A 179 -13.49 4.90 1.81
N GLU A 180 -13.37 6.18 1.45
CA GLU A 180 -14.51 7.08 1.26
C GLU A 180 -15.46 6.56 0.17
N ILE A 181 -14.90 6.22 -1.00
CA ILE A 181 -15.68 5.71 -2.13
C ILE A 181 -16.42 4.43 -1.74
N LEU A 182 -15.72 3.46 -1.12
CA LEU A 182 -16.31 2.18 -0.73
C LEU A 182 -17.36 2.31 0.38
N ALA A 183 -17.23 3.31 1.27
CA ALA A 183 -18.21 3.61 2.31
C ALA A 183 -19.53 4.16 1.74
N ALA A 184 -19.46 4.87 0.61
CA ALA A 184 -20.62 5.46 -0.06
C ALA A 184 -21.34 4.48 -1.02
N LEU A 185 -20.79 3.29 -1.27
CA LEU A 185 -21.40 2.29 -2.15
C LEU A 185 -22.40 1.39 -1.41
N PRO A 186 -23.54 1.03 -2.05
CA PRO A 186 -24.55 0.16 -1.45
C PRO A 186 -24.10 -1.31 -1.41
N VAL A 187 -24.72 -2.11 -0.54
CA VAL A 187 -24.41 -3.55 -0.35
C VAL A 187 -24.68 -4.38 -1.61
N ASP A 188 -25.75 -4.03 -2.30
CA ASP A 188 -26.25 -4.73 -3.48
C ASP A 188 -25.70 -4.10 -4.77
N PHE A 189 -24.46 -3.61 -4.71
CA PHE A 189 -23.74 -3.09 -5.86
C PHE A 189 -23.69 -4.17 -6.97
N PRO A 190 -24.10 -3.86 -8.21
CA PRO A 190 -24.52 -4.88 -9.18
C PRO A 190 -23.39 -5.68 -9.82
N VAL A 191 -22.14 -5.28 -9.59
CA VAL A 191 -20.95 -5.90 -10.18
C VAL A 191 -19.85 -6.09 -9.13
N PRO A 192 -18.93 -7.05 -9.29
CA PRO A 192 -17.75 -7.16 -8.45
C PRO A 192 -16.80 -5.97 -8.64
N ILE A 193 -16.07 -5.63 -7.57
CA ILE A 193 -15.01 -4.62 -7.58
C ILE A 193 -13.66 -5.29 -7.32
N LEU A 194 -12.70 -5.14 -8.24
CA LEU A 194 -11.31 -5.55 -8.06
C LEU A 194 -10.48 -4.33 -7.65
N CYS A 195 -9.80 -4.40 -6.52
CA CYS A 195 -8.98 -3.31 -5.99
C CYS A 195 -7.51 -3.72 -5.93
N VAL A 196 -6.64 -2.95 -6.59
CA VAL A 196 -5.18 -3.08 -6.46
C VAL A 196 -4.65 -1.87 -5.73
N VAL A 197 -4.05 -2.10 -4.57
CA VAL A 197 -3.57 -1.04 -3.67
C VAL A 197 -2.08 -1.23 -3.41
N HIS A 198 -1.27 -0.20 -3.69
CA HIS A 198 0.17 -0.22 -3.44
C HIS A 198 0.46 0.19 -1.99
N VAL A 199 0.51 -0.81 -1.11
CA VAL A 199 0.89 -0.64 0.30
C VAL A 199 1.86 -1.72 0.74
N HIS A 200 2.52 -1.50 1.88
CA HIS A 200 3.43 -2.48 2.47
C HIS A 200 2.73 -3.83 2.75
N PRO A 201 3.39 -5.00 2.57
CA PRO A 201 2.76 -6.32 2.74
C PRO A 201 2.05 -6.54 4.08
N VAL A 202 2.61 -6.01 5.17
CA VAL A 202 1.97 -6.11 6.50
C VAL A 202 0.62 -5.40 6.55
N LEU A 203 0.49 -4.25 5.89
CA LEU A 203 -0.79 -3.54 5.78
C LEU A 203 -1.73 -4.25 4.80
N GLN A 204 -1.18 -4.75 3.69
CA GLN A 204 -1.97 -5.45 2.68
C GLN A 204 -2.76 -6.62 3.30
N ALA A 205 -2.14 -7.39 4.21
CA ALA A 205 -2.80 -8.49 4.92
C ALA A 205 -4.03 -8.05 5.75
N GLN A 206 -4.05 -6.81 6.23
CA GLN A 206 -5.08 -6.27 7.12
C GLN A 206 -6.12 -5.41 6.39
N LEU A 207 -5.89 -5.07 5.11
CA LEU A 207 -6.81 -4.28 4.29
C LEU A 207 -8.25 -4.82 4.25
N PRO A 208 -8.52 -6.13 4.10
CA PRO A 208 -9.90 -6.61 4.02
C PRO A 208 -10.69 -6.32 5.29
N ARG A 209 -10.05 -6.52 6.45
CA ARG A 209 -10.66 -6.26 7.74
C ARG A 209 -10.94 -4.77 7.92
N TRP A 210 -9.96 -3.92 7.60
CA TRP A 210 -10.08 -2.47 7.78
C TRP A 210 -11.11 -1.84 6.83
N LEU A 211 -11.09 -2.19 5.54
CA LEU A 211 -12.10 -1.71 4.59
C LEU A 211 -13.49 -2.27 4.92
N GLY A 212 -13.57 -3.51 5.44
CA GLY A 212 -14.83 -4.11 5.90
C GLY A 212 -15.49 -3.41 7.09
N GLU A 213 -14.79 -2.50 7.79
CA GLU A 213 -15.40 -1.68 8.85
C GLU A 213 -16.23 -0.51 8.28
N VAL A 214 -15.95 -0.09 7.04
CA VAL A 214 -16.63 1.07 6.42
C VAL A 214 -17.64 0.70 5.35
N THR A 215 -17.50 -0.48 4.74
CA THR A 215 -18.44 -0.97 3.73
C THR A 215 -19.16 -2.19 4.24
N ARG A 216 -20.41 -2.35 3.81
CA ARG A 216 -21.24 -3.51 4.12
C ARG A 216 -21.09 -4.63 3.07
N MET A 217 -20.36 -4.39 1.99
CA MET A 217 -19.97 -5.43 1.02
C MET A 217 -18.86 -6.31 1.61
N PRO A 218 -18.87 -7.64 1.39
CA PRO A 218 -17.73 -8.49 1.76
C PRO A 218 -16.46 -8.04 1.04
N VAL A 219 -15.42 -7.77 1.83
CA VAL A 219 -14.06 -7.46 1.35
C VAL A 219 -13.17 -8.66 1.63
N GLN A 220 -12.53 -9.20 0.60
CA GLN A 220 -11.70 -10.41 0.73
C GLN A 220 -10.47 -10.39 -0.18
N MET A 221 -9.49 -11.23 0.14
CA MET A 221 -8.38 -11.51 -0.77
C MET A 221 -8.85 -12.40 -1.91
N ALA A 222 -8.43 -12.10 -3.13
CA ALA A 222 -8.77 -12.89 -4.31
C ALA A 222 -8.18 -14.30 -4.24
N THR A 223 -9.01 -15.32 -4.48
CA THR A 223 -8.56 -16.71 -4.56
C THR A 223 -8.46 -17.14 -6.02
N HIS A 224 -7.37 -17.84 -6.37
CA HIS A 224 -7.16 -18.35 -7.73
C HIS A 224 -8.30 -19.28 -8.16
N GLY A 225 -8.87 -19.03 -9.35
CA GLY A 225 -9.95 -19.81 -9.96
C GLY A 225 -11.36 -19.47 -9.47
N GLU A 226 -11.50 -18.54 -8.54
CA GLU A 226 -12.78 -18.08 -7.99
C GLU A 226 -13.54 -17.21 -9.00
N MET A 227 -14.86 -17.37 -9.09
CA MET A 227 -15.71 -16.45 -9.85
C MET A 227 -16.07 -15.25 -8.98
N PRO A 228 -15.76 -14.01 -9.41
CA PRO A 228 -16.07 -12.83 -8.62
C PRO A 228 -17.58 -12.56 -8.59
N MET A 229 -18.12 -12.36 -7.39
CA MET A 229 -19.56 -12.18 -7.16
C MET A 229 -19.94 -10.69 -7.13
N PRO A 230 -21.12 -10.31 -7.68
CA PRO A 230 -21.70 -8.99 -7.47
C PRO A 230 -21.77 -8.60 -5.98
N GLY A 231 -21.58 -7.31 -5.68
CA GLY A 231 -21.60 -6.80 -4.32
C GLY A 231 -20.41 -7.24 -3.46
N SER A 232 -19.32 -7.72 -4.07
CA SER A 232 -18.11 -8.15 -3.37
C SER A 232 -16.87 -7.40 -3.84
N ILE A 233 -15.93 -7.18 -2.93
CA ILE A 233 -14.67 -6.47 -3.19
C ILE A 233 -13.51 -7.44 -3.04
N TYR A 234 -12.66 -7.50 -4.07
CA TYR A 234 -11.54 -8.41 -4.16
C TYR A 234 -10.21 -7.66 -4.17
N LEU A 235 -9.33 -7.99 -3.23
CA LEU A 235 -7.99 -7.42 -3.10
C LEU A 235 -6.93 -8.39 -3.61
N ALA A 236 -5.83 -7.86 -4.16
CA ALA A 236 -4.71 -8.68 -4.61
C ALA A 236 -4.03 -9.39 -3.42
N PRO A 237 -3.68 -10.70 -3.53
CA PRO A 237 -2.99 -11.43 -2.46
C PRO A 237 -1.54 -10.98 -2.26
N LEU A 238 -0.99 -11.25 -1.06
CA LEU A 238 0.39 -10.95 -0.72
C LEU A 238 1.36 -11.61 -1.71
N GLY A 239 2.25 -10.82 -2.30
CA GLY A 239 3.28 -11.34 -3.20
C GLY A 239 2.78 -11.85 -4.56
N HIS A 240 1.54 -11.56 -4.94
CA HIS A 240 0.94 -12.00 -6.19
C HIS A 240 0.30 -10.83 -6.96
N HIS A 241 0.32 -10.92 -8.29
CA HIS A 241 -0.54 -10.08 -9.13
C HIS A 241 -1.97 -10.63 -9.14
N LEU A 242 -2.94 -9.74 -9.27
CA LEU A 242 -4.35 -10.06 -9.47
C LEU A 242 -4.72 -9.87 -10.95
N LEU A 243 -5.32 -10.88 -11.55
CA LEU A 243 -5.76 -10.88 -12.94
C LEU A 243 -7.16 -11.50 -13.06
N ILE A 244 -7.74 -11.41 -14.26
CA ILE A 244 -8.85 -12.29 -14.67
C ILE A 244 -8.45 -13.19 -15.84
N ASP A 245 -9.05 -14.37 -15.90
CA ASP A 245 -8.90 -15.30 -17.02
C ASP A 245 -9.96 -15.08 -18.12
N ALA A 246 -9.87 -15.87 -19.20
CA ALA A 246 -10.80 -15.82 -20.33
C ALA A 246 -12.25 -16.19 -20.00
N HIS A 247 -12.50 -16.74 -18.80
CA HIS A 247 -13.81 -17.06 -18.29
C HIS A 247 -14.30 -16.05 -17.25
N GLY A 248 -13.54 -14.97 -17.00
CA GLY A 248 -13.84 -13.95 -16.01
C GLY A 248 -13.57 -14.39 -14.56
N ARG A 249 -12.85 -15.50 -14.34
CA ARG A 249 -12.43 -15.95 -13.01
C ARG A 249 -11.21 -15.18 -12.55
N LEU A 250 -11.09 -15.00 -11.24
CA LEU A 250 -9.91 -14.42 -10.62
C LEU A 250 -8.71 -15.35 -10.81
N ALA A 251 -7.62 -14.80 -11.31
CA ALA A 251 -6.34 -15.48 -11.42
C ALA A 251 -5.30 -14.73 -10.60
N THR A 252 -4.38 -15.48 -10.01
CA THR A 252 -3.28 -14.94 -9.21
C THR A 252 -1.97 -15.49 -9.76
N ALA A 253 -0.99 -14.61 -9.96
CA ALA A 253 0.32 -14.97 -10.52
C ALA A 253 1.43 -14.59 -9.53
N ALA A 254 2.19 -15.59 -9.07
CA ALA A 254 3.35 -15.39 -8.21
C ALA A 254 4.57 -14.92 -9.03
N VAL A 255 5.35 -13.99 -8.50
CA VAL A 255 6.59 -13.50 -9.14
C VAL A 255 7.59 -14.64 -9.43
N ALA A 256 7.60 -15.68 -8.60
CA ALA A 256 8.53 -16.82 -8.72
C ALA A 256 8.22 -17.77 -9.89
N ALA A 257 7.06 -17.66 -10.57
CA ALA A 257 6.60 -18.68 -11.50
C ALA A 257 7.04 -18.46 -12.96
N GLY A 258 7.51 -17.27 -13.37
CA GLY A 258 7.90 -17.02 -14.76
C GLY A 258 6.77 -17.19 -15.79
N ILE A 259 5.51 -17.18 -15.34
CA ILE A 259 4.30 -17.41 -16.16
C ILE A 259 3.80 -16.12 -16.84
N LEU A 260 4.30 -14.95 -16.45
CA LEU A 260 3.90 -13.68 -17.04
C LEU A 260 4.76 -13.34 -18.28
N PRO A 261 4.16 -12.82 -19.37
CA PRO A 261 4.90 -12.30 -20.52
C PRO A 261 6.02 -11.33 -20.12
N ALA A 262 7.14 -11.36 -20.85
CA ALA A 262 8.37 -10.62 -20.52
C ALA A 262 8.21 -9.08 -20.38
N HIS A 263 7.10 -8.49 -20.81
CA HIS A 263 6.80 -7.07 -20.62
C HIS A 263 6.29 -6.72 -19.21
N TYR A 264 5.73 -7.69 -18.46
CA TYR A 264 5.31 -7.48 -17.07
C TYR A 264 6.48 -7.48 -16.08
N GLY A 265 7.59 -8.16 -16.41
CA GLY A 265 8.79 -8.24 -15.58
C GLY A 265 9.63 -6.97 -15.47
N ARG A 266 9.20 -5.85 -16.06
CA ARG A 266 9.95 -4.58 -16.07
C ARG A 266 9.36 -3.46 -15.19
N HIS A 267 8.18 -3.65 -14.60
CA HIS A 267 7.48 -2.57 -13.87
C HIS A 267 7.24 -2.92 -12.38
N GLY A 268 8.31 -2.77 -11.59
CA GLY A 268 8.33 -2.01 -10.33
C GLY A 268 7.57 -2.46 -9.07
N GLU A 269 6.29 -2.85 -9.14
CA GLU A 269 5.44 -2.92 -7.94
C GLU A 269 4.59 -4.22 -7.90
N LEU A 270 4.45 -4.80 -6.70
CA LEU A 270 3.75 -6.06 -6.46
C LEU A 270 2.79 -5.87 -5.27
N PRO A 271 1.47 -5.90 -5.48
CA PRO A 271 0.76 -6.11 -6.75
C PRO A 271 0.92 -4.91 -7.72
N SER A 272 0.63 -5.11 -9.01
CA SER A 272 0.68 -4.05 -10.05
C SER A 272 -0.73 -3.76 -10.57
N ILE A 273 -1.05 -2.48 -10.69
CA ILE A 273 -2.31 -1.96 -11.24
C ILE A 273 -2.40 -2.24 -12.74
N LEU A 274 -1.28 -2.07 -13.48
CA LEU A 274 -1.23 -2.35 -14.92
C LEU A 274 -1.66 -3.78 -15.22
N VAL A 275 -1.08 -4.76 -14.52
CA VAL A 275 -1.35 -6.19 -14.73
C VAL A 275 -2.84 -6.49 -14.55
N ALA A 276 -3.46 -5.93 -13.51
CA ALA A 276 -4.88 -6.13 -13.27
C ALA A 276 -5.75 -5.48 -14.35
N MET A 277 -5.50 -4.21 -14.66
CA MET A 277 -6.29 -3.47 -15.65
C MET A 277 -6.10 -3.99 -17.07
N GLU A 278 -4.89 -4.37 -17.50
CA GLU A 278 -4.65 -5.00 -18.81
C GLU A 278 -5.37 -6.35 -18.93
N SER A 279 -5.37 -7.17 -17.86
CA SER A 279 -6.10 -8.43 -17.86
C SER A 279 -7.62 -8.23 -17.97
N VAL A 280 -8.16 -7.21 -17.31
CA VAL A 280 -9.57 -6.82 -17.40
C VAL A 280 -9.89 -6.28 -18.80
N ALA A 281 -9.04 -5.41 -19.34
CA ALA A 281 -9.18 -4.87 -20.69
C ALA A 281 -9.20 -5.97 -21.75
N SER A 282 -8.28 -6.93 -21.66
CA SER A 282 -8.13 -8.00 -22.66
C SER A 282 -9.32 -8.96 -22.70
N HIS A 283 -10.01 -9.18 -21.58
CA HIS A 283 -11.08 -10.19 -21.47
C HIS A 283 -12.49 -9.59 -21.41
N LEU A 284 -12.67 -8.37 -20.88
CA LEU A 284 -13.98 -7.73 -20.75
C LEU A 284 -14.18 -6.53 -21.68
N GLY A 285 -13.10 -5.85 -22.10
CA GLY A 285 -13.17 -4.69 -23.00
C GLY A 285 -14.20 -3.65 -22.58
N ALA A 286 -15.19 -3.39 -23.44
CA ALA A 286 -16.27 -2.43 -23.19
C ALA A 286 -17.17 -2.74 -21.98
N LEU A 287 -17.11 -3.97 -21.43
CA LEU A 287 -17.88 -4.40 -20.26
C LEU A 287 -17.20 -4.06 -18.92
N ALA A 288 -16.10 -3.32 -18.94
CA ALA A 288 -15.36 -2.94 -17.73
C ALA A 288 -15.41 -1.43 -17.47
N ILE A 289 -15.44 -1.06 -16.19
CA ILE A 289 -15.16 0.29 -15.72
C ILE A 289 -13.79 0.29 -15.03
N GLY A 290 -12.86 1.09 -15.53
CA GLY A 290 -11.58 1.36 -14.88
C GLY A 290 -11.67 2.65 -14.06
N VAL A 291 -11.21 2.59 -12.81
CA VAL A 291 -11.12 3.74 -11.91
C VAL A 291 -9.68 3.89 -11.44
N LEU A 292 -9.10 5.07 -11.64
CA LEU A 292 -7.77 5.40 -11.12
C LEU A 292 -7.89 6.51 -10.06
N LEU A 293 -7.42 6.22 -8.85
CA LEU A 293 -7.35 7.19 -7.76
C LEU A 293 -5.98 7.91 -7.77
N SER A 294 -5.50 8.33 -6.60
CA SER A 294 -4.19 8.98 -6.45
C SER A 294 -3.06 7.96 -6.56
N GLY A 295 -1.93 8.32 -7.18
CA GLY A 295 -0.76 7.46 -7.27
C GLY A 295 0.45 8.08 -7.97
N THR A 296 1.60 7.41 -7.83
CA THR A 296 2.86 7.75 -8.51
C THR A 296 3.22 6.67 -9.54
N GLY A 297 3.90 7.04 -10.63
CA GLY A 297 4.45 6.08 -11.61
C GLY A 297 3.49 5.69 -12.75
N GLU A 298 4.01 5.20 -13.86
CA GLU A 298 3.24 4.98 -15.10
C GLU A 298 2.28 3.75 -15.05
N ASP A 299 2.34 2.95 -14.00
CA ASP A 299 1.62 1.66 -13.85
C ASP A 299 0.10 1.84 -13.95
N GLY A 300 -0.47 2.72 -13.12
CA GLY A 300 -1.91 2.98 -13.11
C GLY A 300 -2.42 3.70 -14.36
N ALA A 301 -1.62 4.63 -14.92
CA ALA A 301 -1.99 5.34 -16.13
C ALA A 301 -2.06 4.41 -17.35
N ARG A 302 -1.03 3.59 -17.57
CA ARG A 302 -1.02 2.62 -18.66
C ARG A 302 -2.13 1.57 -18.51
N GLY A 303 -2.43 1.16 -17.27
CA GLY A 303 -3.56 0.27 -16.99
C GLY A 303 -4.90 0.88 -17.40
N LEU A 304 -5.14 2.13 -17.03
CA LEU A 304 -6.39 2.82 -17.37
C LEU A 304 -6.49 3.09 -18.88
N GLU A 305 -5.38 3.44 -19.53
CA GLU A 305 -5.29 3.56 -20.98
C GLU A 305 -5.65 2.24 -21.69
N ALA A 306 -5.19 1.10 -21.19
CA ALA A 306 -5.53 -0.21 -21.76
C ALA A 306 -7.05 -0.48 -21.72
N ILE A 307 -7.71 -0.12 -20.61
CA ILE A 307 -9.18 -0.21 -20.49
C ILE A 307 -9.86 0.71 -21.51
N TYR A 308 -9.37 1.94 -21.68
CA TYR A 308 -9.91 2.89 -22.64
C TYR A 308 -9.80 2.39 -24.09
N GLN A 309 -8.61 1.91 -24.48
CA GLN A 309 -8.34 1.38 -25.82
C GLN A 309 -9.17 0.12 -26.13
N ALA A 310 -9.49 -0.68 -25.11
CA ALA A 310 -10.38 -1.84 -25.25
C ALA A 310 -11.88 -1.47 -25.29
N GLY A 311 -12.22 -0.16 -25.30
CA GLY A 311 -13.58 0.35 -25.37
C GLY A 311 -14.28 0.47 -24.01
N GLY A 312 -13.59 0.16 -22.91
CA GLY A 312 -14.08 0.29 -21.54
C GLY A 312 -14.36 1.74 -21.15
N TYR A 313 -15.01 1.89 -19.99
CA TYR A 313 -15.31 3.20 -19.43
C TYR A 313 -14.26 3.58 -18.39
N THR A 314 -13.68 4.78 -18.50
CA THR A 314 -12.57 5.20 -17.65
C THR A 314 -12.91 6.44 -16.83
N VAL A 315 -12.71 6.33 -15.52
CA VAL A 315 -12.90 7.40 -14.54
C VAL A 315 -11.56 7.62 -13.84
N ALA A 316 -11.17 8.87 -13.68
CA ALA A 316 -10.02 9.24 -12.85
C ALA A 316 -10.42 10.29 -11.82
N MET A 317 -9.73 10.28 -10.68
CA MET A 317 -9.92 11.30 -9.65
C MET A 317 -9.35 12.65 -10.11
N ASP A 318 -10.03 13.73 -9.75
CA ASP A 318 -9.62 15.10 -10.11
C ASP A 318 -8.40 15.60 -9.33
N GLU A 319 -7.87 16.75 -9.74
CA GLU A 319 -6.66 17.35 -9.16
C GLU A 319 -6.86 17.82 -7.73
N ALA A 320 -8.05 18.36 -7.43
CA ALA A 320 -8.37 18.87 -6.10
C ALA A 320 -8.42 17.75 -5.05
N SER A 321 -8.84 16.54 -5.43
CA SER A 321 -8.94 15.39 -4.52
C SER A 321 -7.69 14.49 -4.54
N ALA A 322 -6.79 14.65 -5.51
CA ALA A 322 -5.61 13.79 -5.65
C ALA A 322 -4.40 14.32 -4.89
N LEU A 323 -3.77 13.45 -4.08
CA LEU A 323 -2.49 13.74 -3.45
C LEU A 323 -1.37 13.88 -4.49
N VAL A 324 -1.44 13.08 -5.55
CA VAL A 324 -0.52 13.12 -6.70
C VAL A 324 -1.33 13.09 -7.98
N PHE A 325 -1.32 14.19 -8.74
CA PHE A 325 -2.11 14.36 -9.97
C PHE A 325 -1.31 14.19 -11.28
N ASP A 326 -0.02 13.87 -11.20
CA ASP A 326 0.84 13.70 -12.38
C ASP A 326 0.29 12.65 -13.38
N LEU A 327 -0.52 11.68 -12.92
CA LEU A 327 -1.06 10.58 -13.73
C LEU A 327 -2.38 10.92 -14.46
N PRO A 328 -3.43 11.44 -13.81
CA PRO A 328 -4.62 11.87 -14.54
C PRO A 328 -4.34 13.01 -15.54
N ALA A 329 -3.38 13.90 -15.26
CA ALA A 329 -2.94 14.95 -16.19
C ALA A 329 -2.37 14.37 -17.51
N ARG A 330 -1.58 13.30 -17.43
CA ARG A 330 -1.04 12.63 -18.63
C ARG A 330 -2.08 11.85 -19.40
N LEU A 331 -3.09 11.31 -18.72
CA LEU A 331 -4.21 10.61 -19.35
C LEU A 331 -5.18 11.57 -20.05
N LEU A 332 -5.30 12.82 -19.57
CA LEU A 332 -6.00 13.90 -20.26
C LEU A 332 -5.34 14.24 -21.60
N GLU A 333 -4.01 14.35 -21.64
CA GLU A 333 -3.25 14.61 -22.87
C GLU A 333 -3.45 13.50 -23.92
N LEU A 334 -3.57 12.25 -23.47
CA LEU A 334 -3.82 11.07 -24.31
C LEU A 334 -5.30 10.89 -24.68
N GLY A 335 -6.21 11.66 -24.09
CA GLY A 335 -7.66 11.51 -24.27
C GLY A 335 -8.23 10.18 -23.75
N ALA A 336 -7.54 9.54 -22.80
CA ALA A 336 -7.85 8.20 -22.30
C ALA A 336 -8.74 8.18 -21.02
N VAL A 337 -9.16 9.34 -20.52
CA VAL A 337 -10.12 9.49 -19.41
C VAL A 337 -11.45 10.02 -19.95
N ARG A 338 -12.56 9.35 -19.64
CA ARG A 338 -13.89 9.86 -20.00
C ARG A 338 -14.39 10.92 -19.01
N HIS A 339 -14.17 10.70 -17.72
CA HIS A 339 -14.55 11.66 -16.68
C HIS A 339 -13.46 11.82 -15.61
N LEU A 340 -13.14 13.08 -15.31
CA LEU A 340 -12.43 13.47 -14.10
C LEU A 340 -13.46 13.88 -13.06
N LEU A 341 -13.44 13.20 -11.92
CA LEU A 341 -14.46 13.37 -10.89
C LEU A 341 -13.80 13.63 -9.53
N PRO A 342 -14.37 14.52 -8.70
CA PRO A 342 -14.00 14.63 -7.30
C PRO A 342 -14.20 13.31 -6.57
N CYS A 343 -13.37 13.03 -5.56
CA CYS A 343 -13.43 11.75 -4.82
C CYS A 343 -14.85 11.45 -4.29
N SER A 344 -15.48 12.46 -3.69
CA SER A 344 -16.84 12.41 -3.14
C SER A 344 -17.93 12.07 -4.18
N VAL A 345 -17.67 12.28 -5.47
CA VAL A 345 -18.65 12.05 -6.56
C VAL A 345 -18.45 10.71 -7.26
N ILE A 346 -17.27 10.09 -7.17
CA ILE A 346 -16.96 8.83 -7.87
C ILE A 346 -17.96 7.73 -7.49
N ALA A 347 -18.30 7.58 -6.20
CA ALA A 347 -19.25 6.55 -5.76
C ALA A 347 -20.65 6.72 -6.37
N ARG A 348 -21.16 7.97 -6.42
CA ARG A 348 -22.45 8.27 -7.05
C ARG A 348 -22.38 8.05 -8.57
N ALA A 349 -21.30 8.50 -9.21
CA ALA A 349 -21.09 8.32 -10.64
C ALA A 349 -21.10 6.83 -11.04
N LEU A 350 -20.45 5.96 -10.27
CA LEU A 350 -20.49 4.52 -10.50
C LEU A 350 -21.92 3.96 -10.40
N GLN A 351 -22.72 4.44 -9.44
CA GLN A 351 -24.13 4.04 -9.31
C GLN A 351 -24.98 4.51 -10.50
N THR A 352 -24.80 5.75 -10.95
CA THR A 352 -25.50 6.29 -12.13
C THR A 352 -25.10 5.55 -13.41
N LEU A 353 -23.81 5.27 -13.61
CA LEU A 353 -23.29 4.49 -14.75
C LEU A 353 -23.84 3.05 -14.78
N LEU A 354 -24.17 2.51 -13.61
CA LEU A 354 -24.78 1.18 -13.45
C LEU A 354 -26.32 1.22 -13.33
N GLY A 355 -26.94 2.40 -13.44
CA GLY A 355 -28.40 2.59 -13.55
C GLY A 355 -29.21 2.66 -12.24
N ARG A 356 -28.67 3.26 -11.15
CA ARG A 356 -29.29 3.21 -9.79
C ARG A 356 -29.72 4.52 -9.12
N ASP A 357 -29.86 5.66 -9.80
CA ASP A 357 -30.43 6.85 -9.15
C ASP A 357 -31.96 6.70 -8.92
N GLU A 358 -32.35 6.31 -7.69
CA GLU A 358 -33.68 6.58 -7.12
C GLU A 358 -33.62 7.85 -6.26
N GLY A 359 -34.19 8.96 -6.73
CA GLY A 359 -34.35 10.17 -5.91
C GLY A 359 -34.91 11.40 -6.63
N GLU A 360 -36.19 11.67 -6.39
CA GLU A 360 -36.98 12.89 -6.72
C GLU A 360 -37.35 13.18 -8.18
N HIS A 361 -38.21 12.34 -8.75
CA HIS A 361 -39.32 12.85 -9.57
C HIS A 361 -40.62 12.81 -8.77
N VAL A 362 -41.14 14.00 -8.46
CA VAL A 362 -42.50 14.22 -7.96
C VAL A 362 -43.49 13.65 -8.97
N CYS A 363 -44.27 12.68 -8.50
CA CYS A 363 -45.33 12.01 -9.25
C CYS A 363 -46.45 13.00 -9.59
N GLY A 364 -46.60 13.29 -10.88
CA GLY A 364 -47.79 13.86 -11.49
C GLY A 364 -48.30 12.90 -12.57
N GLN A 365 -49.49 12.35 -12.34
CA GLN A 365 -50.24 11.42 -13.18
C GLN A 365 -50.27 11.82 -14.67
N VAL A 366 -50.25 10.85 -15.60
CA VAL A 366 -51.32 10.58 -16.60
C VAL A 366 -51.05 9.23 -17.31
N GLU A 367 -52.17 8.58 -17.60
CA GLU A 367 -52.56 7.30 -18.20
C GLU A 367 -51.77 6.70 -19.38
N ALA A 368 -51.93 5.38 -19.49
CA ALA A 368 -51.41 4.50 -20.54
C ALA A 368 -52.17 4.60 -21.88
N GLY A 369 -51.43 4.46 -22.99
CA GLY A 369 -51.93 4.17 -24.34
C GLY A 369 -50.80 3.63 -25.25
N PRO A 370 -51.07 2.75 -26.24
CA PRO A 370 -50.11 1.72 -26.66
C PRO A 370 -49.27 2.03 -27.92
N SER A 371 -48.15 1.30 -28.02
CA SER A 371 -47.31 0.94 -29.18
C SER A 371 -47.38 1.79 -30.47
N SER A 372 -46.25 2.31 -30.91
CA SER A 372 -45.50 1.84 -32.11
C SER A 372 -44.56 2.92 -32.67
N ALA A 373 -43.39 2.45 -33.11
CA ALA A 373 -42.57 2.93 -34.22
C ALA A 373 -41.93 4.34 -34.21
N SER A 374 -40.62 4.31 -34.50
CA SER A 374 -39.81 5.26 -35.29
C SER A 374 -39.47 6.65 -34.72
N SER A 375 -38.15 6.89 -34.68
CA SER A 375 -37.45 8.10 -35.14
C SER A 375 -37.96 9.46 -34.63
N GLU A 376 -37.18 10.13 -33.76
CA GLU A 376 -36.65 11.49 -33.96
C GLU A 376 -36.01 12.05 -32.67
N MET A 377 -34.84 12.67 -32.82
CA MET A 377 -34.18 13.52 -31.82
C MET A 377 -34.79 14.93 -31.88
N PRO A 378 -35.12 15.59 -30.74
CA PRO A 378 -35.55 16.98 -30.75
C PRO A 378 -34.37 17.95 -30.60
N ALA A 379 -34.54 19.09 -31.27
CA ALA A 379 -33.65 20.23 -31.31
C ALA A 379 -33.63 21.03 -29.99
N TRP A 380 -32.45 21.53 -29.62
CA TRP A 380 -32.29 22.66 -28.71
C TRP A 380 -32.48 23.98 -29.48
N THR A 381 -33.31 24.88 -28.96
CA THR A 381 -33.42 26.28 -29.41
C THR A 381 -33.06 27.21 -28.26
N GLY A 382 -32.37 28.32 -28.57
CA GLY A 382 -32.37 29.51 -27.72
C GLY A 382 -31.00 30.05 -27.34
N GLY A 383 -30.35 30.78 -28.24
CA GLY A 383 -29.15 31.57 -27.96
C GLY A 383 -28.81 32.47 -29.14
N ALA A 384 -29.37 33.68 -29.11
CA ALA A 384 -29.40 34.69 -30.17
C ALA A 384 -28.04 35.00 -30.83
N GLY A 385 -28.05 35.22 -32.16
CA GLY A 385 -26.99 36.00 -32.80
C GLY A 385 -26.57 35.71 -34.24
N ALA A 386 -27.38 35.08 -35.10
CA ALA A 386 -27.21 35.20 -36.55
C ALA A 386 -28.47 34.71 -37.26
N THR A 387 -29.05 35.56 -38.12
CA THR A 387 -30.14 35.20 -39.03
C THR A 387 -29.76 33.97 -39.86
N PRO A 388 -30.49 32.84 -39.78
CA PRO A 388 -30.35 31.78 -40.76
C PRO A 388 -31.04 32.26 -42.03
N VAL A 389 -30.26 32.48 -43.08
CA VAL A 389 -30.79 32.54 -44.44
C VAL A 389 -31.50 31.20 -44.66
N ALA A 390 -32.81 31.28 -44.90
CA ALA A 390 -33.66 30.15 -45.22
C ALA A 390 -33.02 29.28 -46.30
N ALA A 391 -33.31 27.97 -46.29
CA ALA A 391 -32.97 27.05 -47.37
C ALA A 391 -33.30 27.67 -48.73
N GLY A 392 -32.29 28.27 -49.34
CA GLY A 392 -32.40 28.92 -50.64
C GLY A 392 -32.47 27.81 -51.68
N ASP A 393 -33.49 27.88 -52.53
CA ASP A 393 -33.53 27.11 -53.76
C ASP A 393 -32.17 27.21 -54.44
N TRP A 394 -31.56 26.06 -54.69
CA TRP A 394 -30.33 25.97 -55.45
C TRP A 394 -30.56 26.62 -56.82
N ARG A 395 -29.97 27.79 -57.06
CA ARG A 395 -29.94 28.43 -58.38
C ARG A 395 -28.75 27.90 -59.16
N ALA A 396 -29.00 27.49 -60.40
CA ALA A 396 -27.94 27.04 -61.31
C ALA A 396 -26.83 28.11 -61.36
N GLY A 397 -25.59 27.73 -61.03
CA GLY A 397 -24.43 28.63 -61.00
C GLY A 397 -24.06 29.32 -59.68
N GLU A 398 -24.73 29.05 -58.55
CA GLU A 398 -24.45 29.72 -57.25
C GLU A 398 -23.84 28.83 -56.14
N GLY A 399 -23.74 27.50 -56.32
CA GLY A 399 -23.29 26.58 -55.26
C GLY A 399 -22.03 25.75 -55.57
N ILE A 400 -21.38 25.23 -54.52
CA ILE A 400 -20.22 24.32 -54.57
C ILE A 400 -20.69 22.87 -54.37
N LEU A 401 -20.21 21.96 -55.23
CA LEU A 401 -20.43 20.53 -55.08
C LEU A 401 -19.17 19.87 -54.50
N ILE A 402 -19.30 19.23 -53.34
CA ILE A 402 -18.27 18.38 -52.75
C ILE A 402 -18.50 16.94 -53.20
N VAL A 403 -17.46 16.24 -53.63
CA VAL A 403 -17.49 14.81 -53.91
C VAL A 403 -16.46 14.13 -53.01
N GLU A 404 -16.92 13.39 -51.99
CA GLU A 404 -16.09 12.78 -50.95
C GLU A 404 -16.80 11.56 -50.38
N ASP A 405 -16.11 10.41 -50.35
CA ASP A 405 -16.67 9.12 -49.95
C ASP A 405 -16.65 8.91 -48.43
N SER A 406 -15.74 9.58 -47.71
CA SER A 406 -15.68 9.54 -46.26
C SER A 406 -16.70 10.48 -45.62
N PRO A 407 -17.71 9.99 -44.87
CA PRO A 407 -18.74 10.84 -44.26
C PRO A 407 -18.17 11.87 -43.29
N THR A 408 -17.11 11.49 -42.56
CA THR A 408 -16.44 12.36 -41.58
C THR A 408 -15.68 13.49 -42.27
N GLN A 409 -14.99 13.22 -43.39
CA GLN A 409 -14.28 14.25 -44.15
C GLN A 409 -15.27 15.17 -44.90
N ALA A 410 -16.30 14.58 -45.51
CA ALA A 410 -17.35 15.33 -46.18
C ALA A 410 -18.08 16.28 -45.22
N TYR A 411 -18.37 15.84 -43.99
CA TYR A 411 -18.97 16.70 -42.96
C TYR A 411 -18.06 17.86 -42.57
N LYS A 412 -16.75 17.60 -42.34
CA LYS A 412 -15.77 18.64 -42.00
C LYS A 412 -15.66 19.69 -43.11
N LEU A 413 -15.52 19.25 -44.36
CA LEU A 413 -15.37 20.13 -45.51
C LEU A 413 -16.66 20.93 -45.78
N LYS A 414 -17.83 20.27 -45.68
CA LYS A 414 -19.14 20.92 -45.81
C LYS A 414 -19.34 21.99 -44.74
N ARG A 415 -19.05 21.68 -43.47
CA ARG A 415 -19.21 22.63 -42.36
C ARG A 415 -18.30 23.84 -42.54
N PHE A 416 -17.04 23.62 -42.88
CA PHE A 416 -16.08 24.70 -43.12
C PHE A 416 -16.53 25.67 -44.23
N LEU A 417 -17.00 25.13 -45.37
CA LEU A 417 -17.44 25.95 -46.50
C LEU A 417 -18.80 26.64 -46.25
N LEU A 418 -19.70 26.01 -45.50
CA LEU A 418 -20.95 26.65 -45.04
C LEU A 418 -20.67 27.80 -44.07
N ASP A 419 -19.78 27.60 -43.10
CA ASP A 419 -19.35 28.64 -42.14
C ASP A 419 -18.67 29.82 -42.86
N SER A 420 -18.09 29.56 -44.04
CA SER A 420 -17.47 30.56 -44.92
C SER A 420 -18.44 31.24 -45.89
N GLY A 421 -19.74 30.95 -45.79
CA GLY A 421 -20.80 31.61 -46.57
C GLY A 421 -21.11 31.02 -47.95
N PHE A 422 -20.56 29.86 -48.29
CA PHE A 422 -20.87 29.18 -49.56
C PHE A 422 -22.07 28.23 -49.42
N MET A 423 -22.87 28.11 -50.48
CA MET A 423 -23.89 27.05 -50.58
C MET A 423 -23.22 25.75 -51.01
N VAL A 424 -23.45 24.66 -50.28
CA VAL A 424 -22.70 23.41 -50.48
C VAL A 424 -23.62 22.18 -50.58
N ARG A 425 -23.41 21.36 -51.61
CA ARG A 425 -23.98 20.01 -51.77
C ARG A 425 -22.88 18.96 -51.66
N VAL A 426 -23.24 17.74 -51.23
CA VAL A 426 -22.31 16.62 -51.09
C VAL A 426 -22.79 15.45 -51.93
N ALA A 427 -21.89 14.90 -52.73
CA ALA A 427 -22.03 13.62 -53.42
C ALA A 427 -21.10 12.58 -52.76
N LYS A 428 -21.57 11.34 -52.72
CA LYS A 428 -20.92 10.24 -51.97
C LYS A 428 -19.80 9.52 -52.71
N ASP A 429 -19.67 9.75 -54.03
CA ASP A 429 -18.60 9.24 -54.88
C ASP A 429 -18.66 9.90 -56.27
N GLY A 430 -17.71 9.58 -57.16
CA GLY A 430 -17.61 10.20 -58.47
C GLY A 430 -18.83 9.99 -59.39
N VAL A 431 -19.52 8.85 -59.29
CA VAL A 431 -20.72 8.60 -60.12
C VAL A 431 -21.87 9.51 -59.69
N ASP A 432 -22.12 9.57 -58.38
CA ASP A 432 -23.12 10.48 -57.79
C ASP A 432 -22.74 11.95 -58.02
N GLY A 433 -21.43 12.26 -57.99
CA GLY A 433 -20.90 13.59 -58.27
C GLY A 433 -21.16 14.06 -59.70
N LEU A 434 -20.98 13.19 -60.69
CA LEU A 434 -21.25 13.51 -62.10
C LEU A 434 -22.75 13.73 -62.35
N GLU A 435 -23.60 12.83 -61.85
CA GLU A 435 -25.07 12.94 -61.97
C GLU A 435 -25.58 14.24 -61.32
N GLN A 436 -25.07 14.57 -60.12
CA GLN A 436 -25.43 15.83 -59.47
C GLN A 436 -24.90 17.06 -60.22
N ALA A 437 -23.70 16.99 -60.82
CA ALA A 437 -23.15 18.09 -61.60
C ALA A 437 -24.00 18.42 -62.84
N GLU A 438 -24.54 17.40 -63.53
CA GLU A 438 -25.44 17.56 -64.68
C GLU A 438 -26.75 18.27 -64.33
N HIS A 439 -27.31 17.96 -63.16
CA HIS A 439 -28.59 18.54 -62.71
C HIS A 439 -28.43 19.90 -62.04
N LEU A 440 -27.35 20.08 -61.28
CA LEU A 440 -27.17 21.25 -60.42
C LEU A 440 -26.36 22.36 -61.10
N LEU A 441 -25.49 22.05 -62.05
CA LEU A 441 -24.57 23.02 -62.66
C LEU A 441 -23.88 23.91 -61.61
N PRO A 442 -23.06 23.30 -60.71
CA PRO A 442 -22.36 24.04 -59.65
C PRO A 442 -21.35 25.05 -60.21
N ARG A 443 -21.03 26.06 -59.40
CA ARG A 443 -20.01 27.06 -59.69
C ARG A 443 -18.59 26.52 -59.47
N LEU A 444 -18.43 25.48 -58.66
CA LEU A 444 -17.16 24.80 -58.38
C LEU A 444 -17.44 23.37 -57.93
N ILE A 445 -16.61 22.42 -58.37
CA ILE A 445 -16.60 21.05 -57.89
C ILE A 445 -15.31 20.83 -57.10
N ILE A 446 -15.41 20.37 -55.85
CA ILE A 446 -14.27 19.96 -55.02
C ILE A 446 -14.37 18.45 -54.84
N SER A 447 -13.43 17.70 -55.38
CA SER A 447 -13.47 16.23 -55.34
C SER A 447 -12.27 15.68 -54.62
N ASP A 448 -12.48 14.67 -53.78
CA ASP A 448 -11.39 13.77 -53.40
C ASP A 448 -10.90 12.97 -54.61
N VAL A 449 -9.66 12.51 -54.57
CA VAL A 449 -9.08 11.65 -55.60
C VAL A 449 -9.40 10.19 -55.33
N SER A 450 -9.21 9.72 -54.10
CA SER A 450 -9.32 8.30 -53.75
C SER A 450 -10.75 7.92 -53.38
N MET A 451 -11.61 7.72 -54.38
CA MET A 451 -13.02 7.37 -54.19
C MET A 451 -13.38 6.03 -54.86
N PRO A 452 -14.32 5.24 -54.29
CA PRO A 452 -14.81 4.01 -54.89
C PRO A 452 -15.67 4.27 -56.13
N ARG A 453 -15.79 3.27 -57.02
CA ARG A 453 -16.54 3.26 -58.30
C ARG A 453 -15.99 4.18 -59.39
N MET A 454 -15.69 5.44 -59.06
CA MET A 454 -15.08 6.42 -59.95
C MET A 454 -14.18 7.33 -59.12
N ASP A 455 -12.89 7.35 -59.45
CA ASP A 455 -11.90 8.23 -58.83
C ASP A 455 -12.05 9.70 -59.28
N GLY A 456 -11.46 10.62 -58.51
CA GLY A 456 -11.55 12.05 -58.78
C GLY A 456 -10.91 12.48 -60.11
N PHE A 457 -9.89 11.76 -60.59
CA PHE A 457 -9.24 12.05 -61.88
C PHE A 457 -10.14 11.69 -63.07
N THR A 458 -10.85 10.58 -62.97
CA THR A 458 -11.81 10.10 -63.98
C THR A 458 -13.04 10.99 -64.00
N LEU A 459 -13.55 11.37 -62.82
CA LEU A 459 -14.62 12.36 -62.68
C LEU A 459 -14.25 13.68 -63.36
N CYS A 460 -13.07 14.22 -63.07
CA CYS A 460 -12.59 15.47 -63.66
C CYS A 460 -12.49 15.37 -65.20
N ARG A 461 -11.92 14.29 -65.74
CA ARG A 461 -11.85 14.06 -67.19
C ARG A 461 -13.22 14.05 -67.85
N GLN A 462 -14.20 13.39 -67.24
CA GLN A 462 -15.57 13.32 -67.78
C GLN A 462 -16.26 14.69 -67.76
N ILE A 463 -16.14 15.44 -66.66
CA ILE A 463 -16.66 16.81 -66.56
C ILE A 463 -16.07 17.72 -67.65
N LYS A 464 -14.75 17.63 -67.89
CA LYS A 464 -14.06 18.48 -68.88
C LYS A 464 -14.32 18.10 -70.34
N GLN A 465 -14.73 16.86 -70.61
CA GLN A 465 -15.11 16.39 -71.95
C GLN A 465 -16.56 16.70 -72.32
N ASP A 466 -17.44 16.91 -71.33
CA ASP A 466 -18.84 17.26 -71.56
C ASP A 466 -18.99 18.73 -72.01
N ALA A 467 -19.66 18.96 -73.14
CA ALA A 467 -19.88 20.29 -73.70
C ALA A 467 -20.66 21.25 -72.77
N ARG A 468 -21.48 20.72 -71.85
CA ARG A 468 -22.27 21.47 -70.87
C ARG A 468 -21.54 21.71 -69.56
N LEU A 469 -20.67 20.78 -69.14
CA LEU A 469 -19.98 20.85 -67.84
C LEU A 469 -18.53 21.34 -67.92
N LYS A 470 -17.92 21.37 -69.11
CA LYS A 470 -16.51 21.75 -69.29
C LYS A 470 -16.13 23.13 -68.73
N ALA A 471 -17.10 24.03 -68.63
CA ALA A 471 -16.91 25.39 -68.11
C ALA A 471 -16.86 25.45 -66.58
N ILE A 472 -17.29 24.39 -65.88
CA ILE A 472 -17.29 24.32 -64.43
C ILE A 472 -15.86 24.05 -63.95
N PRO A 473 -15.32 24.85 -63.02
CA PRO A 473 -14.00 24.58 -62.45
C PRO A 473 -14.04 23.38 -61.51
N VAL A 474 -13.00 22.54 -61.58
CA VAL A 474 -12.81 21.34 -60.75
C VAL A 474 -11.53 21.51 -59.94
N MET A 475 -11.64 21.33 -58.62
CA MET A 475 -10.53 21.31 -57.68
C MET A 475 -10.39 19.90 -57.09
N LEU A 476 -9.17 19.35 -57.13
CA LEU A 476 -8.89 18.02 -56.58
C LEU A 476 -8.17 18.10 -55.23
N LEU A 477 -8.69 17.37 -54.25
CA LEU A 477 -8.05 17.12 -52.96
C LEU A 477 -7.23 15.82 -53.07
N THR A 478 -5.93 15.87 -52.81
CA THR A 478 -5.02 14.74 -53.07
C THR A 478 -3.92 14.61 -52.02
N ALA A 479 -3.44 13.41 -51.75
CA ALA A 479 -2.31 13.19 -50.84
C ALA A 479 -0.94 13.46 -51.50
N LEU A 480 -0.89 13.39 -52.84
CA LEU A 480 0.30 13.48 -53.71
C LEU A 480 1.50 12.77 -53.09
N THR A 481 1.39 11.45 -52.98
CA THR A 481 2.42 10.62 -52.33
C THR A 481 3.39 9.96 -53.29
N ASN A 482 3.05 9.90 -54.59
CA ASN A 482 3.87 9.26 -55.60
C ASN A 482 3.92 10.07 -56.91
N PRO A 483 4.92 9.81 -57.79
CA PRO A 483 5.07 10.51 -59.07
C PRO A 483 3.94 10.25 -60.06
N GLU A 484 3.28 9.09 -59.98
CA GLU A 484 2.20 8.69 -60.90
C GLU A 484 0.92 9.50 -60.66
N GLU A 485 0.52 9.73 -59.41
CA GLU A 485 -0.61 10.59 -59.03
C GLU A 485 -0.39 12.05 -59.43
N ILE A 486 0.87 12.52 -59.41
CA ILE A 486 1.25 13.87 -59.86
C ILE A 486 1.02 13.98 -61.37
N LEU A 487 1.48 13.00 -62.15
CA LEU A 487 1.32 12.98 -63.61
C LEU A 487 -0.15 12.80 -64.02
N GLU A 488 -0.86 11.91 -63.33
CA GLU A 488 -2.27 11.65 -63.57
C GLU A 488 -3.12 12.86 -63.20
N GLY A 489 -2.80 13.51 -62.08
CA GLY A 489 -3.31 14.83 -61.71
C GLY A 489 -3.16 15.82 -62.86
N LEU A 490 -1.93 16.10 -63.30
CA LEU A 490 -1.63 17.07 -64.37
C LEU A 490 -2.30 16.78 -65.72
N SER A 491 -2.68 15.52 -65.98
CA SER A 491 -3.38 15.10 -67.20
C SER A 491 -4.92 15.12 -67.09
N SER A 492 -5.47 15.21 -65.88
CA SER A 492 -6.93 15.15 -65.63
C SER A 492 -7.71 16.42 -66.01
N GLY A 493 -7.00 17.53 -66.27
CA GLY A 493 -7.60 18.81 -66.66
C GLY A 493 -8.26 19.58 -65.51
N ALA A 494 -7.92 19.28 -64.25
CA ALA A 494 -8.41 20.03 -63.10
C ALA A 494 -7.83 21.45 -63.07
N ASP A 495 -8.62 22.40 -62.59
CA ASP A 495 -8.25 23.82 -62.57
C ASP A 495 -7.32 24.14 -61.39
N ASN A 496 -7.38 23.35 -60.30
CA ASN A 496 -6.53 23.50 -59.13
C ASN A 496 -6.40 22.19 -58.31
N TYR A 497 -5.32 22.08 -57.52
CA TYR A 497 -5.03 20.94 -56.65
C TYR A 497 -4.71 21.43 -55.24
N LEU A 498 -5.18 20.72 -54.23
CA LEU A 498 -4.87 21.00 -52.83
C LEU A 498 -4.47 19.71 -52.11
N THR A 499 -3.37 19.78 -51.37
CA THR A 499 -2.84 18.61 -50.65
C THR A 499 -3.58 18.35 -49.34
N LYS A 500 -3.96 17.09 -49.08
CA LYS A 500 -4.37 16.62 -47.75
C LYS A 500 -3.12 16.36 -46.87
N PRO A 501 -3.13 16.70 -45.56
CA PRO A 501 -4.18 17.44 -44.85
C PRO A 501 -4.15 18.93 -45.23
N TRP A 502 -5.33 19.52 -45.41
CA TRP A 502 -5.49 20.94 -45.73
C TRP A 502 -5.76 21.77 -44.46
N ASP A 503 -5.23 22.98 -44.45
CA ASP A 503 -5.58 24.01 -43.47
C ASP A 503 -6.73 24.87 -44.03
N GLY A 504 -7.63 25.32 -43.17
CA GLY A 504 -8.83 26.07 -43.56
C GLY A 504 -8.50 27.35 -44.33
N ALA A 505 -7.44 28.07 -43.93
CA ALA A 505 -7.01 29.29 -44.61
C ALA A 505 -6.57 29.02 -46.06
N HIS A 506 -5.75 27.98 -46.27
CA HIS A 506 -5.26 27.60 -47.60
C HIS A 506 -6.37 27.06 -48.51
N LEU A 507 -7.33 26.31 -47.95
CA LEU A 507 -8.50 25.84 -48.68
C LEU A 507 -9.36 27.02 -49.17
N LEU A 508 -9.64 27.99 -48.29
CA LEU A 508 -10.45 29.16 -48.64
C LEU A 508 -9.78 30.01 -49.73
N GLU A 509 -8.47 30.24 -49.61
CA GLU A 509 -7.70 31.00 -50.59
C GLU A 509 -7.71 30.30 -51.96
N ALA A 510 -7.54 28.97 -51.98
CA ALA A 510 -7.60 28.19 -53.21
C ALA A 510 -9.00 28.26 -53.86
N VAL A 511 -10.08 28.17 -53.06
CA VAL A 511 -11.46 28.24 -53.54
C VAL A 511 -11.76 29.62 -54.14
N GLN A 512 -11.39 30.71 -53.43
CA GLN A 512 -11.59 32.06 -53.92
C GLN A 512 -10.81 32.34 -55.21
N ARG A 513 -9.57 31.87 -55.29
CA ARG A 513 -8.72 32.02 -56.47
C ARG A 513 -9.34 31.37 -57.71
N VAL A 514 -9.89 30.16 -57.56
CA VAL A 514 -10.54 29.44 -58.67
C VAL A 514 -11.85 30.12 -59.07
N LEU A 515 -12.63 30.61 -58.11
CA LEU A 515 -13.88 31.32 -58.38
C LEU A 515 -13.69 32.69 -59.04
N GLN A 516 -12.53 33.33 -58.84
CA GLN A 516 -12.13 34.59 -59.49
C GLN A 516 -11.49 34.40 -60.87
N ALA A 517 -10.80 33.28 -61.10
CA ALA A 517 -10.14 32.99 -62.38
C ALA A 517 -11.13 32.63 -63.52
N GLY A 518 -12.37 32.23 -63.18
CA GLY A 518 -13.42 31.88 -64.13
C GLY A 518 -13.93 33.02 -65.03
N GLU A 519 -13.48 34.26 -64.82
CA GLU A 519 -13.92 35.43 -65.60
C GLU A 519 -12.94 35.84 -66.73
N GLY A 520 -11.88 35.07 -67.02
CA GLY A 520 -10.99 35.41 -68.13
C GLY A 520 -9.79 34.51 -68.37
N ALA A 521 -9.99 33.22 -68.66
CA ALA A 521 -8.91 32.31 -69.01
C ALA A 521 -9.00 31.83 -70.46
N GLU A 522 -8.10 32.32 -71.32
CA GLU A 522 -7.84 31.76 -72.65
C GLU A 522 -7.30 30.32 -72.53
N ALA A 523 -7.89 29.41 -73.30
CA ALA A 523 -7.38 28.06 -73.48
C ALA A 523 -6.07 28.11 -74.28
N VAL A 524 -4.96 27.70 -73.65
CA VAL A 524 -3.68 27.53 -74.33
C VAL A 524 -3.68 26.17 -75.02
N GLU A 525 -3.65 26.17 -76.36
CA GLU A 525 -3.42 24.98 -77.17
C GLU A 525 -1.95 24.55 -77.10
N GLY A 526 -1.70 23.31 -76.68
CA GLY A 526 -0.39 22.65 -76.74
C GLY A 526 -0.06 21.85 -75.48
N GLY A 527 -0.44 20.56 -75.45
CA GLY A 527 -0.06 19.64 -74.38
C GLY A 527 1.38 19.15 -74.51
N ILE A 528 2.02 18.85 -73.38
CA ILE A 528 3.37 18.26 -73.31
C ILE A 528 3.23 16.75 -73.09
N GLU A 529 3.79 15.92 -73.97
CA GLU A 529 3.89 14.48 -73.72
C GLU A 529 5.08 14.17 -72.82
N VAL A 530 4.82 13.47 -71.72
CA VAL A 530 5.82 13.01 -70.75
C VAL A 530 5.70 11.50 -70.60
N THR A 531 6.80 10.78 -70.77
CA THR A 531 6.85 9.32 -70.60
C THR A 531 7.42 8.98 -69.23
N PHE A 532 6.69 8.20 -68.42
CA PHE A 532 7.13 7.74 -67.11
C PHE A 532 6.67 6.28 -66.90
N ALA A 533 7.56 5.43 -66.39
CA ALA A 533 7.28 4.00 -66.15
C ALA A 533 6.58 3.28 -67.32
N GLU A 534 7.09 3.47 -68.55
CA GLU A 534 6.54 2.90 -69.81
C GLU A 534 5.14 3.39 -70.22
N ARG A 535 4.57 4.39 -69.54
CA ARG A 535 3.30 5.04 -69.89
C ARG A 535 3.53 6.47 -70.38
N SER A 536 2.79 6.87 -71.42
CA SER A 536 2.83 8.23 -71.96
C SER A 536 1.66 9.04 -71.40
N TYR A 537 1.97 10.20 -70.82
CA TYR A 537 1.01 11.13 -70.22
C TYR A 537 1.03 12.44 -71.02
N THR A 538 -0.13 12.90 -71.48
CA THR A 538 -0.26 14.21 -72.14
C THR A 538 -0.71 15.25 -71.12
N ILE A 539 0.19 16.17 -70.75
CA ILE A 539 -0.08 17.22 -69.77
C ILE A 539 -0.68 18.42 -70.49
N THR A 540 -1.93 18.73 -70.21
CA THR A 540 -2.67 19.90 -70.75
C THR A 540 -2.69 21.09 -69.79
N SER A 541 -2.09 20.94 -68.59
CA SER A 541 -2.01 21.97 -67.56
C SER A 541 -1.11 23.15 -67.95
N SER A 542 -1.42 24.36 -67.46
CA SER A 542 -0.62 25.56 -67.73
C SER A 542 0.79 25.46 -67.12
N ARG A 543 1.79 26.15 -67.71
CA ARG A 543 3.18 26.20 -67.19
C ARG A 543 3.27 26.62 -65.72
N ARG A 544 2.33 27.43 -65.24
CA ARG A 544 2.26 27.91 -63.85
C ARG A 544 1.78 26.81 -62.88
N GLN A 545 0.77 26.03 -63.27
CA GLN A 545 0.24 24.92 -62.45
C GLN A 545 1.28 23.80 -62.26
N VAL A 546 2.08 23.49 -63.28
CA VAL A 546 3.16 22.50 -63.17
C VAL A 546 4.24 22.94 -62.18
N LEU A 547 4.60 24.22 -62.19
CA LEU A 547 5.60 24.80 -61.28
C LEU A 547 5.12 24.80 -59.82
N ASP A 548 3.88 25.21 -59.57
CA ASP A 548 3.30 25.24 -58.22
C ASP A 548 3.24 23.83 -57.60
N LEU A 549 2.85 22.82 -58.39
CA LEU A 549 2.80 21.42 -57.95
C LEU A 549 4.20 20.85 -57.62
N LEU A 550 5.20 21.14 -58.45
CA LEU A 550 6.58 20.70 -58.22
C LEU A 550 7.20 21.38 -56.99
N LEU A 551 6.88 22.65 -56.75
CA LEU A 551 7.39 23.39 -55.60
C LEU A 551 6.85 22.82 -54.29
N VAL A 552 5.54 22.56 -54.22
CA VAL A 552 4.88 21.98 -53.02
C VAL A 552 5.42 20.59 -52.70
N THR A 553 5.57 19.74 -53.72
CA THR A 553 6.09 18.36 -53.53
C THR A 553 7.56 18.35 -53.12
N TYR A 554 8.39 19.23 -53.71
CA TYR A 554 9.78 19.39 -53.32
C TYR A 554 9.93 19.88 -51.88
N GLN A 555 9.16 20.87 -51.46
CA GLN A 555 9.18 21.37 -50.08
C GLN A 555 8.80 20.27 -49.07
N LYS A 556 7.79 19.46 -49.38
CA LYS A 556 7.37 18.32 -48.55
C LYS A 556 8.48 17.27 -48.43
N ALA A 557 9.13 16.93 -49.53
CA ALA A 557 10.24 15.96 -49.55
C ALA A 557 11.46 16.46 -48.76
N VAL A 558 11.82 17.73 -48.88
CA VAL A 558 12.93 18.33 -48.12
C VAL A 558 12.63 18.33 -46.62
N LYS A 559 11.39 18.65 -46.22
CA LYS A 559 10.97 18.62 -44.82
C LYS A 559 11.08 17.21 -44.22
N GLN A 560 10.55 16.21 -44.92
CA GLN A 560 10.63 14.80 -44.49
C GLN A 560 12.07 14.30 -44.36
N ASN A 561 12.95 14.66 -45.30
CA ASN A 561 14.36 14.27 -45.22
C ASN A 561 15.07 14.86 -44.01
N ARG A 562 14.71 16.09 -43.61
CA ARG A 562 15.28 16.73 -42.43
C ARG A 562 14.82 16.04 -41.14
N GLU A 563 13.53 15.75 -41.02
CA GLU A 563 12.96 15.01 -39.89
C GLU A 563 13.58 13.62 -39.75
N LEU A 564 13.80 12.91 -40.87
CA LEU A 564 14.47 11.61 -40.86
C LEU A 564 15.92 11.68 -40.36
N MET A 565 16.66 12.73 -40.72
CA MET A 565 18.03 12.93 -40.24
C MET A 565 18.07 13.21 -38.72
N ASP A 566 17.15 14.03 -38.22
CA ASP A 566 17.05 14.34 -36.80
C ASP A 566 16.67 13.08 -35.99
N ASN A 567 15.67 12.33 -36.44
CA ASN A 567 15.28 11.06 -35.84
C ASN A 567 16.43 10.04 -35.83
N HIS A 568 17.22 9.98 -36.91
CA HIS A 568 18.37 9.07 -36.98
C HIS A 568 19.47 9.43 -35.98
N LEU A 569 19.71 10.72 -35.76
CA LEU A 569 20.68 11.20 -34.77
C LEU A 569 20.20 10.89 -33.34
N GLU A 570 18.92 11.13 -33.06
CA GLU A 570 18.31 10.83 -31.77
C GLU A 570 18.36 9.33 -31.44
N LEU A 571 18.00 8.47 -32.41
CA LEU A 571 18.11 7.01 -32.23
C LEU A 571 19.54 6.57 -31.90
N LYS A 572 20.55 7.16 -32.56
CA LYS A 572 21.96 6.85 -32.27
C LYS A 572 22.35 7.25 -30.85
N MET A 573 21.94 8.43 -30.40
CA MET A 573 22.21 8.87 -29.03
C MET A 573 21.51 7.98 -28.00
N LEU A 574 20.25 7.62 -28.24
CA LEU A 574 19.49 6.76 -27.36
C LEU A 574 20.10 5.35 -27.28
N ASN A 575 20.53 4.79 -28.41
CA ASN A 575 21.16 3.48 -28.44
C ASN A 575 22.49 3.47 -27.68
N SER A 576 23.29 4.54 -27.79
CA SER A 576 24.52 4.68 -26.97
C SER A 576 24.20 4.70 -25.48
N ARG A 577 23.17 5.44 -25.06
CA ARG A 577 22.74 5.48 -23.65
C ARG A 577 22.26 4.12 -23.15
N LEU A 578 21.53 3.36 -23.98
CA LEU A 578 21.06 2.02 -23.64
C LEU A 578 22.24 1.05 -23.43
N VAL A 579 23.26 1.12 -24.27
CA VAL A 579 24.48 0.30 -24.12
C VAL A 579 25.19 0.63 -22.81
N ASP A 580 25.31 1.92 -22.46
CA ASP A 580 25.93 2.35 -21.20
C ASP A 580 25.11 1.90 -19.97
N GLN A 581 23.78 1.96 -20.05
CA GLN A 581 22.90 1.48 -18.98
C GLN A 581 22.99 -0.05 -18.81
N ALA A 582 23.04 -0.80 -19.91
CA ALA A 582 23.19 -2.25 -19.87
C ALA A 582 24.50 -2.66 -19.18
N ALA A 583 25.61 -2.00 -19.51
CA ALA A 583 26.90 -2.26 -18.86
C ALA A 583 26.88 -1.97 -17.35
N ARG A 584 26.20 -0.89 -16.92
CA ARG A 584 26.05 -0.57 -15.49
C ARG A 584 25.21 -1.61 -14.74
N LEU A 585 24.11 -2.06 -15.34
CA LEU A 585 23.25 -3.08 -14.76
C LEU A 585 23.99 -4.41 -14.59
N GLU A 586 24.85 -4.76 -15.54
CA GLU A 586 25.64 -5.98 -15.47
C GLU A 586 26.69 -5.92 -14.35
N MET A 587 27.34 -4.77 -14.14
CA MET A 587 28.21 -4.56 -12.97
C MET A 587 27.44 -4.68 -11.65
N ILE A 588 26.25 -4.08 -11.55
CA ILE A 588 25.42 -4.14 -10.33
C ILE A 588 25.00 -5.58 -10.04
N ASN A 589 24.59 -6.33 -11.06
CA ASN A 589 24.20 -7.73 -10.91
C ASN A 589 25.35 -8.60 -10.40
N GLN A 590 26.58 -8.39 -10.92
CA GLN A 590 27.75 -9.11 -10.42
C GLN A 590 28.06 -8.78 -8.96
N SER A 591 27.94 -7.51 -8.57
CA SER A 591 28.12 -7.08 -7.18
C SER A 591 27.08 -7.69 -6.24
N LEU A 592 25.80 -7.68 -6.63
CA LEU A 592 24.71 -8.26 -5.85
C LEU A 592 24.87 -9.79 -5.72
N GLN A 593 25.31 -10.47 -6.77
CA GLN A 593 25.58 -11.91 -6.70
C GLN A 593 26.68 -12.23 -5.69
N ALA A 594 27.74 -11.42 -5.63
CA ALA A 594 28.79 -11.56 -4.62
C ALA A 594 28.23 -11.37 -3.21
N GLU A 595 27.43 -10.33 -2.98
CA GLU A 595 26.83 -10.06 -1.66
C GLU A 595 25.88 -11.18 -1.20
N VAL A 596 25.04 -11.69 -2.09
CA VAL A 596 24.14 -12.82 -1.80
C VAL A 596 24.93 -14.06 -1.41
N SER A 597 26.05 -14.34 -2.09
CA SER A 597 26.91 -15.48 -1.77
C SER A 597 27.52 -15.38 -0.37
N GLU A 598 27.92 -14.17 0.04
CA GLU A 598 28.52 -13.92 1.34
C GLU A 598 27.47 -14.01 2.46
N ARG A 599 26.28 -13.44 2.22
CA ARG A 599 25.18 -13.54 3.16
C ARG A 599 24.78 -14.99 3.45
N ARG A 600 24.74 -15.84 2.42
CA ARG A 600 24.49 -17.28 2.58
C ARG A 600 25.55 -17.99 3.42
N ARG A 601 26.83 -17.59 3.33
CA ARG A 601 27.90 -18.15 4.18
C ARG A 601 27.70 -17.80 5.64
N ILE A 602 27.37 -16.54 5.93
CA ILE A 602 27.11 -16.07 7.29
C ILE A 602 25.91 -16.79 7.90
N GLU A 603 24.81 -16.91 7.15
CA GLU A 603 23.61 -17.63 7.60
C GLU A 603 23.91 -19.11 7.89
N ALA A 604 24.72 -19.77 7.04
CA ALA A 604 25.15 -21.13 7.28
C ALA A 604 26.01 -21.27 8.55
N ALA A 605 26.95 -20.33 8.79
CA ALA A 605 27.78 -20.32 9.99
C ALA A 605 26.96 -20.08 11.28
N GLN A 606 25.96 -19.20 11.22
CA GLN A 606 25.04 -18.96 12.34
C GLN A 606 24.19 -20.20 12.65
N ALA A 607 23.65 -20.85 11.62
CA ALA A 607 22.88 -22.08 11.78
C ALA A 607 23.72 -23.19 12.45
N GLU A 608 25.01 -23.28 12.10
CA GLU A 608 25.91 -24.25 12.72
C GLU A 608 26.21 -23.93 14.18
N THR A 609 26.51 -22.67 14.50
CA THR A 609 26.74 -22.23 15.89
C THR A 609 25.51 -22.49 16.77
N LEU A 610 24.30 -22.27 16.24
CA LEU A 610 23.06 -22.58 16.95
C LEU A 610 22.90 -24.09 17.20
N ARG A 611 23.28 -24.94 16.24
CA ARG A 611 23.29 -26.39 16.45
C ARG A 611 24.30 -26.79 17.53
N GLU A 612 25.51 -26.27 17.47
CA GLU A 612 26.55 -26.53 18.48
C GLU A 612 26.06 -26.14 19.89
N LEU A 613 25.43 -24.97 20.02
CA LEU A 613 24.87 -24.52 21.29
C LEU A 613 23.75 -25.44 21.80
N GLN A 614 22.87 -25.90 20.91
CA GLN A 614 21.80 -26.83 21.26
C GLN A 614 22.36 -28.19 21.70
N VAL A 615 23.40 -28.69 21.01
CA VAL A 615 24.09 -29.92 21.38
C VAL A 615 24.76 -29.77 22.74
N ALA A 616 25.57 -28.72 22.94
CA ALA A 616 26.25 -28.46 24.21
C ALA A 616 25.27 -28.31 25.39
N ASN A 617 24.13 -27.64 25.17
CA ASN A 617 23.09 -27.52 26.19
C ASN A 617 22.44 -28.88 26.50
N ARG A 618 22.19 -29.71 25.48
CA ARG A 618 21.67 -31.08 25.70
C ARG A 618 22.68 -31.93 26.47
N GLU A 619 23.95 -31.92 26.09
CA GLU A 619 25.02 -32.65 26.77
C GLU A 619 25.18 -32.23 28.22
N LEU A 620 25.19 -30.93 28.52
CA LEU A 620 25.29 -30.42 29.89
C LEU A 620 24.13 -30.92 30.77
N ASN A 621 22.92 -30.98 30.21
CA ASN A 621 21.75 -31.46 30.93
C ASN A 621 21.77 -32.98 31.14
N ASP A 622 22.20 -33.73 30.13
CA ASP A 622 22.30 -35.19 30.21
C ASP A 622 23.40 -35.57 31.21
N PHE A 623 24.51 -34.85 31.21
CA PHE A 623 25.55 -34.92 32.23
C PHE A 623 25.01 -34.66 33.65
N ALA A 624 24.23 -33.60 33.85
CA ALA A 624 23.60 -33.30 35.13
C ALA A 624 22.63 -34.40 35.59
N TYR A 625 21.89 -35.02 34.66
CA TYR A 625 20.97 -36.12 34.94
C TYR A 625 21.71 -37.40 35.35
N ILE A 626 22.73 -37.79 34.58
CA ILE A 626 23.54 -39.00 34.84
C ILE A 626 24.25 -38.89 36.18
N ILE A 627 24.94 -37.78 36.43
CA ILE A 627 25.65 -37.56 37.71
C ILE A 627 24.68 -37.60 38.89
N SER A 628 23.49 -37.00 38.77
CA SER A 628 22.53 -37.01 39.84
C SER A 628 22.01 -38.42 40.15
N HIS A 629 21.78 -39.24 39.13
CA HIS A 629 21.38 -40.63 39.31
C HIS A 629 22.49 -41.45 39.98
N ASP A 630 23.72 -41.31 39.50
CA ASP A 630 24.86 -42.11 39.95
C ASP A 630 25.38 -41.69 41.33
N LEU A 631 25.18 -40.43 41.74
CA LEU A 631 25.49 -39.97 43.09
C LEU A 631 24.39 -40.35 44.10
N LYS A 632 23.11 -40.39 43.71
CA LYS A 632 22.01 -40.74 44.64
C LYS A 632 22.07 -42.18 45.15
N ALA A 633 22.52 -43.12 44.32
CA ALA A 633 22.60 -44.53 44.71
C ALA A 633 23.58 -44.78 45.89
N PRO A 634 24.84 -44.33 45.85
CA PRO A 634 25.78 -44.50 46.97
C PRO A 634 25.37 -43.70 48.20
N PHE A 635 24.81 -42.49 48.07
CA PHE A 635 24.36 -41.73 49.25
C PHE A 635 23.18 -42.40 49.97
N ARG A 636 22.21 -42.96 49.24
CA ARG A 636 21.13 -43.76 49.85
C ARG A 636 21.65 -45.02 50.54
N ALA A 637 22.67 -45.67 49.98
CA ALA A 637 23.31 -46.82 50.62
C ALA A 637 24.03 -46.41 51.91
N ILE A 638 24.76 -45.30 51.92
CA ILE A 638 25.43 -44.75 53.12
C ILE A 638 24.37 -44.39 54.19
N GLY A 639 23.28 -43.71 53.81
CA GLY A 639 22.18 -43.39 54.73
C GLY A 639 21.51 -44.65 55.33
N SER A 640 21.30 -45.69 54.51
CA SER A 640 20.70 -46.94 54.98
C SER A 640 21.64 -47.70 55.93
N LEU A 641 22.93 -47.81 55.59
CA LEU A 641 23.94 -48.48 56.41
C LEU A 641 24.17 -47.77 57.75
N THR A 642 24.17 -46.43 57.75
CA THR A 642 24.28 -45.63 58.98
C THR A 642 23.03 -45.74 59.85
N SER A 643 21.83 -45.75 59.25
CA SER A 643 20.59 -45.99 59.97
C SER A 643 20.57 -47.39 60.63
N TRP A 644 21.03 -48.43 59.94
CA TRP A 644 21.16 -49.77 60.52
C TRP A 644 22.22 -49.80 61.63
N LEU A 645 23.35 -49.13 61.44
CA LEU A 645 24.40 -49.05 62.45
C LEU A 645 23.91 -48.34 63.73
N SER A 646 23.13 -47.27 63.59
CA SER A 646 22.54 -46.53 64.72
C SER A 646 21.35 -47.23 65.37
N SER A 647 20.63 -48.11 64.66
CA SER A 647 19.46 -48.84 65.18
C SER A 647 19.88 -50.17 65.82
N ASP A 648 20.71 -50.94 65.14
CA ASP A 648 20.95 -52.36 65.46
C ASP A 648 22.19 -52.56 66.35
N TYR A 649 23.08 -51.56 66.40
CA TYR A 649 24.34 -51.60 67.17
C TYR A 649 24.48 -50.45 68.17
N ALA A 650 23.40 -49.73 68.47
CA ALA A 650 23.38 -48.59 69.40
C ALA A 650 24.06 -48.93 70.74
N ASP A 651 23.72 -50.07 71.32
CA ASP A 651 24.22 -50.53 72.63
C ASP A 651 25.73 -50.83 72.66
N ARG A 652 26.35 -51.05 71.48
CA ARG A 652 27.78 -51.40 71.35
C ARG A 652 28.65 -50.22 70.92
N LEU A 653 28.05 -49.15 70.41
CA LEU A 653 28.76 -47.97 69.92
C LEU A 653 29.12 -46.98 71.05
N GLY A 654 28.40 -47.04 72.18
CA GLY A 654 28.48 -46.03 73.23
C GLY A 654 27.93 -44.67 72.79
N ASP A 655 27.76 -43.73 73.72
CA ASP A 655 27.12 -42.44 73.45
C ASP A 655 27.88 -41.61 72.39
N GLU A 656 29.21 -41.59 72.43
CA GLU A 656 30.05 -40.89 71.44
C GLU A 656 29.98 -41.53 70.04
N GLY A 657 29.89 -42.87 69.96
CA GLY A 657 29.77 -43.58 68.69
C GLY A 657 28.41 -43.33 68.03
N VAL A 658 27.33 -43.27 68.82
CA VAL A 658 25.99 -42.92 68.32
C VAL A 658 25.94 -41.48 67.81
N GLU A 659 26.58 -40.53 68.50
CA GLU A 659 26.72 -39.14 68.03
C GLU A 659 27.46 -39.04 66.68
N LEU A 660 28.57 -39.77 66.50
CA LEU A 660 29.32 -39.80 65.25
C LEU A 660 28.52 -40.39 64.08
N VAL A 661 27.75 -41.46 64.32
CA VAL A 661 26.88 -42.06 63.30
C VAL A 661 25.74 -41.12 62.91
N LYS A 662 25.13 -40.44 63.89
CA LYS A 662 24.11 -39.40 63.61
C LYS A 662 24.67 -38.25 62.78
N LEU A 663 25.90 -37.81 63.08
CA LEU A 663 26.58 -36.79 62.28
C LEU A 663 26.80 -37.27 60.84
N LEU A 664 27.27 -38.50 60.64
CA LEU A 664 27.51 -39.07 59.31
C LEU A 664 26.21 -39.24 58.51
N GLN A 665 25.13 -39.65 59.17
CA GLN A 665 23.80 -39.74 58.59
C GLN A 665 23.31 -38.36 58.13
N GLY A 666 23.38 -37.33 58.98
CA GLY A 666 22.98 -35.96 58.60
C GLY A 666 23.83 -35.36 57.47
N ARG A 667 25.12 -35.75 57.35
CA ARG A 667 25.95 -35.37 56.19
C ARG A 667 25.51 -36.06 54.90
N ALA A 668 25.14 -37.34 54.96
CA ALA A 668 24.66 -38.09 53.81
C ALA A 668 23.29 -37.57 53.32
N ASP A 669 22.38 -37.29 54.25
CA ASP A 669 21.06 -36.73 53.96
C ASP A 669 21.16 -35.32 53.37
N ARG A 670 22.09 -34.49 53.88
CA ARG A 670 22.42 -33.19 53.29
C ARG A 670 22.87 -33.30 51.84
N LEU A 671 23.80 -34.21 51.52
CA LEU A 671 24.29 -34.40 50.15
C LEU A 671 23.17 -34.87 49.21
N ASN A 672 22.32 -35.77 49.68
CA ASN A 672 21.17 -36.23 48.91
C ASN A 672 20.18 -35.07 48.62
N GLY A 673 19.89 -34.23 49.61
CA GLY A 673 19.05 -33.05 49.45
C GLY A 673 19.63 -31.96 48.53
N LEU A 674 20.97 -31.84 48.45
CA LEU A 674 21.63 -30.94 47.49
C LEU A 674 21.46 -31.44 46.05
N ILE A 675 21.58 -32.74 45.82
CA ILE A 675 21.39 -33.36 44.50
C ILE A 675 19.93 -33.24 44.05
N ASP A 676 18.97 -33.49 44.95
CA ASP A 676 17.55 -33.34 44.67
C ASP A 676 17.19 -31.91 44.26
N ALA A 677 17.73 -30.93 44.99
CA ALA A 677 17.50 -29.54 44.67
C ALA A 677 18.17 -29.13 43.34
N LEU A 678 19.36 -29.65 43.01
CA LEU A 678 20.04 -29.36 41.74
C LEU A 678 19.18 -29.85 40.56
N MET A 679 18.60 -31.03 40.71
CA MET A 679 17.67 -31.58 39.72
C MET A 679 16.39 -30.75 39.59
N ALA A 680 15.84 -30.23 40.69
CA ALA A 680 14.70 -29.33 40.65
C ALA A 680 15.02 -28.02 39.90
N TYR A 681 16.20 -27.45 40.15
CA TYR A 681 16.67 -26.24 39.49
C TYR A 681 16.85 -26.41 37.97
N VAL A 682 17.46 -27.52 37.53
CA VAL A 682 17.66 -27.81 36.09
C VAL A 682 16.33 -28.08 35.38
N ARG A 683 15.37 -28.73 36.05
CA ARG A 683 14.05 -29.07 35.48
C ARG A 683 13.16 -27.84 35.21
N VAL A 684 13.30 -26.76 35.97
CA VAL A 684 12.52 -25.52 35.81
C VAL A 684 12.61 -24.93 34.40
N THR A 685 13.70 -25.18 33.67
CA THR A 685 13.94 -24.70 32.29
C THR A 685 13.30 -25.56 31.19
N ARG A 686 12.94 -26.82 31.47
CA ARG A 686 12.59 -27.82 30.44
C ARG A 686 11.10 -28.12 30.27
N LEU A 687 10.29 -27.99 31.31
CA LEU A 687 8.87 -28.38 31.29
C LEU A 687 7.99 -27.13 31.31
N ASN A 688 7.34 -26.80 30.20
CA ASN A 688 6.18 -25.91 30.25
C ASN A 688 5.01 -26.76 30.72
N GLU A 689 4.58 -26.57 31.97
CA GLU A 689 3.32 -27.16 32.42
C GLU A 689 2.17 -26.33 31.87
N GLU A 690 1.01 -26.96 31.70
CA GLU A 690 -0.19 -26.27 31.25
C GLU A 690 -0.63 -25.24 32.30
N LEU A 691 -0.98 -24.04 31.83
CA LEU A 691 -1.56 -22.99 32.66
C LEU A 691 -2.98 -23.38 33.06
N GLN A 692 -3.24 -23.44 34.37
CA GLN A 692 -4.56 -23.77 34.92
C GLN A 692 -5.02 -22.69 35.90
N GLU A 693 -6.32 -22.62 36.17
CA GLU A 693 -6.83 -21.79 37.27
C GLU A 693 -6.46 -22.44 38.61
N VAL A 694 -5.64 -21.75 39.39
CA VAL A 694 -5.12 -22.20 40.68
C VAL A 694 -5.74 -21.38 41.79
N ASP A 695 -6.59 -22.01 42.59
CA ASP A 695 -7.09 -21.45 43.85
C ASP A 695 -5.96 -21.47 44.90
N LEU A 696 -5.35 -20.30 45.11
CA LEU A 696 -4.21 -20.16 46.02
C LEU A 696 -4.58 -20.38 47.49
N ASN A 697 -5.82 -20.12 47.92
CA ASN A 697 -6.23 -20.43 49.29
C ASN A 697 -6.18 -21.94 49.53
N ARG A 698 -6.74 -22.73 48.60
CA ARG A 698 -6.71 -24.20 48.70
C ARG A 698 -5.29 -24.75 48.60
N LEU A 699 -4.46 -24.17 47.73
CA LEU A 699 -3.07 -24.60 47.55
C LEU A 699 -2.24 -24.32 48.82
N VAL A 700 -2.29 -23.09 49.34
CA VAL A 700 -1.54 -22.72 50.56
C VAL A 700 -2.00 -23.53 51.76
N GLN A 701 -3.30 -23.75 51.93
CA GLN A 701 -3.84 -24.61 52.99
C GLN A 701 -3.33 -26.07 52.89
N ARG A 702 -3.21 -26.59 51.66
CA ARG A 702 -2.61 -27.92 51.43
C ARG A 702 -1.15 -27.95 51.80
N VAL A 703 -0.38 -26.92 51.44
CA VAL A 703 1.04 -26.78 51.79
C VAL A 703 1.20 -26.73 53.32
N ILE A 704 0.41 -25.90 54.02
CA ILE A 704 0.43 -25.80 55.49
C ILE A 704 0.13 -27.17 56.13
N LYS A 705 -0.90 -27.86 55.65
CA LYS A 705 -1.27 -29.20 56.15
C LYS A 705 -0.14 -30.23 55.96
N ASN A 706 0.57 -30.15 54.84
CA ASN A 706 1.68 -31.04 54.54
C ASN A 706 2.93 -30.74 55.38
N LEU A 707 3.20 -29.46 55.67
CA LEU A 707 4.34 -29.04 56.50
C LEU A 707 4.23 -29.46 57.97
N LYS A 708 3.01 -29.69 58.48
CA LYS A 708 2.74 -30.06 59.90
C LYS A 708 3.50 -29.15 60.88
N PRO A 709 3.19 -27.84 60.90
CA PRO A 709 3.86 -26.90 61.79
C PRO A 709 3.66 -27.29 63.28
N PRO A 710 4.59 -26.93 64.19
CA PRO A 710 4.46 -27.14 65.63
C PRO A 710 3.17 -26.52 66.20
N GLU A 711 2.64 -27.08 67.30
CA GLU A 711 1.40 -26.58 67.93
C GLU A 711 1.53 -25.13 68.44
N GLU A 712 2.76 -24.67 68.68
CA GLU A 712 3.07 -23.31 69.13
C GLU A 712 3.21 -22.29 67.98
N MET A 713 2.91 -22.68 66.74
CA MET A 713 3.01 -21.82 65.56
C MET A 713 1.64 -21.46 64.98
N GLU A 714 1.42 -20.17 64.79
CA GLU A 714 0.24 -19.59 64.14
C GLU A 714 0.57 -19.19 62.70
N ILE A 715 0.02 -19.91 61.72
CA ILE A 715 0.10 -19.57 60.29
C ILE A 715 -1.27 -19.05 59.85
N SER A 716 -1.34 -17.78 59.43
CA SER A 716 -2.57 -17.11 59.06
C SER A 716 -2.50 -16.52 57.65
N ILE A 717 -3.65 -16.54 56.96
CA ILE A 717 -3.84 -15.84 55.68
C ILE A 717 -4.62 -14.57 56.01
N GLU A 718 -4.00 -13.40 55.83
CA GLU A 718 -4.57 -12.11 56.26
C GLU A 718 -5.84 -11.73 55.46
N ALA A 719 -5.87 -12.10 54.18
CA ALA A 719 -6.99 -11.86 53.27
C ALA A 719 -7.09 -13.00 52.24
N PRO A 720 -8.29 -13.29 51.69
CA PRO A 720 -8.46 -14.35 50.70
C PRO A 720 -7.50 -14.16 49.52
N LEU A 721 -6.67 -15.16 49.25
CA LEU A 721 -5.75 -15.12 48.11
C LEU A 721 -6.53 -15.23 46.78
N PRO A 722 -6.08 -14.58 45.70
CA PRO A 722 -6.76 -14.64 44.41
C PRO A 722 -6.64 -16.02 43.76
N VAL A 723 -7.58 -16.34 42.86
CA VAL A 723 -7.41 -17.42 41.88
C VAL A 723 -6.54 -16.88 40.75
N ILE A 724 -5.42 -17.54 40.47
CA ILE A 724 -4.49 -17.12 39.42
C ILE A 724 -4.44 -18.15 38.30
N ARG A 725 -4.27 -17.72 37.05
CA ARG A 725 -3.95 -18.62 35.95
C ARG A 725 -2.45 -18.89 36.00
N PHE A 726 -2.00 -20.08 36.41
CA PHE A 726 -0.57 -20.38 36.58
C PHE A 726 -0.27 -21.88 36.51
N GLU A 727 1.02 -22.26 36.48
CA GLU A 727 1.46 -23.66 36.56
C GLU A 727 1.30 -24.18 38.02
N PRO A 728 0.38 -25.13 38.31
CA PRO A 728 0.00 -25.48 39.69
C PRO A 728 1.15 -25.96 40.57
N ARG A 729 2.05 -26.80 40.03
CA ARG A 729 3.18 -27.35 40.81
C ARG A 729 4.24 -26.29 41.07
N ARG A 730 4.40 -25.31 40.18
CA ARG A 730 5.34 -24.19 40.40
C ARG A 730 4.82 -23.23 41.45
N ALA A 731 3.52 -22.94 41.45
CA ALA A 731 2.89 -22.20 42.55
C ALA A 731 3.10 -22.93 43.89
N GLU A 732 2.84 -24.24 43.92
CA GLU A 732 3.05 -25.07 45.12
C GLU A 732 4.51 -25.03 45.60
N GLN A 733 5.48 -25.10 44.68
CA GLN A 733 6.91 -25.00 45.01
C GLN A 733 7.30 -23.63 45.59
N ILE A 734 6.75 -22.53 45.08
CA ILE A 734 7.02 -21.18 45.62
C ILE A 734 6.55 -21.09 47.07
N PHE A 735 5.28 -21.41 47.31
CA PHE A 735 4.70 -21.31 48.66
C PHE A 735 5.31 -22.32 49.62
N HIS A 736 5.56 -23.56 49.19
CA HIS A 736 6.26 -24.55 50.00
C HIS A 736 7.64 -24.04 50.41
N SER A 737 8.43 -23.52 49.47
CA SER A 737 9.78 -23.05 49.78
C SER A 737 9.80 -21.87 50.76
N LEU A 738 8.86 -20.94 50.65
CA LEU A 738 8.80 -19.77 51.54
C LEU A 738 8.28 -20.16 52.93
N LEU A 739 7.23 -20.98 53.00
CA LEU A 739 6.65 -21.42 54.27
C LEU A 739 7.54 -22.41 55.01
N GLU A 740 8.23 -23.31 54.30
CA GLU A 740 9.19 -24.22 54.91
C GLU A 740 10.34 -23.45 55.57
N ASN A 741 10.86 -22.41 54.91
CA ASN A 741 11.86 -21.53 55.51
C ASN A 741 11.29 -20.80 56.74
N ALA A 742 10.08 -20.26 56.63
CA ALA A 742 9.41 -19.57 57.71
C ALA A 742 9.08 -20.48 58.90
N VAL A 743 8.89 -21.79 58.73
CA VAL A 743 8.69 -22.75 59.83
C VAL A 743 10.04 -23.17 60.44
N ARG A 744 11.01 -23.46 59.58
CA ARG A 744 12.28 -24.09 59.97
C ARG A 744 13.19 -23.19 60.79
N TYR A 745 13.24 -21.89 60.48
CA TYR A 745 14.20 -20.95 61.08
C TYR A 745 13.64 -20.15 62.25
N MET A 746 12.51 -20.57 62.82
CA MET A 746 11.84 -19.82 63.87
C MET A 746 12.55 -19.99 65.21
N ASP A 747 12.93 -18.85 65.78
CA ASP A 747 13.62 -18.76 67.07
C ASP A 747 12.68 -18.37 68.23
N LYS A 748 11.43 -18.01 67.92
CA LYS A 748 10.43 -17.58 68.92
C LYS A 748 9.58 -18.75 69.41
N ARG A 749 9.25 -18.73 70.70
CA ARG A 749 8.35 -19.72 71.34
C ARG A 749 6.94 -19.70 70.75
N LEU A 750 6.46 -18.53 70.32
CA LEU A 750 5.19 -18.39 69.63
C LEU A 750 5.48 -17.84 68.23
N GLY A 751 5.50 -18.75 67.27
CA GLY A 751 5.85 -18.44 65.89
C GLY A 751 4.65 -17.89 65.14
N ILE A 752 4.81 -16.77 64.44
CA ILE A 752 3.74 -16.12 63.68
C ILE A 752 4.19 -16.01 62.22
N VAL A 753 3.42 -16.60 61.32
CA VAL A 753 3.61 -16.46 59.87
C VAL A 753 2.34 -15.90 59.24
N ARG A 754 2.48 -14.84 58.44
CA ARG A 754 1.37 -14.15 57.78
C ARG A 754 1.56 -14.15 56.27
N ILE A 755 0.53 -14.57 55.56
CA ILE A 755 0.51 -14.63 54.10
C ILE A 755 -0.55 -13.65 53.59
N ALA A 756 -0.16 -12.77 52.66
CA ALA A 756 -1.09 -11.84 52.05
C ALA A 756 -0.79 -11.65 50.56
N CYS A 757 -1.84 -11.32 49.81
CA CYS A 757 -1.74 -10.77 48.46
C CYS A 757 -2.18 -9.30 48.52
N VAL A 758 -1.31 -8.40 48.05
CA VAL A 758 -1.62 -6.98 47.98
C VAL A 758 -2.27 -6.73 46.62
N GLY A 759 -3.59 -6.55 46.61
CA GLY A 759 -4.37 -6.17 45.43
C GLY A 759 -5.53 -5.28 45.85
N GLU A 760 -5.55 -4.02 45.36
CA GLU A 760 -6.59 -2.96 45.35
C GLU A 760 -7.58 -2.76 46.53
N ALA A 761 -7.56 -3.54 47.60
CA ALA A 761 -8.49 -3.45 48.71
C ALA A 761 -7.91 -2.71 49.94
N ALA A 762 -7.03 -1.73 49.73
CA ALA A 762 -6.48 -0.87 50.79
C ALA A 762 -6.81 0.62 50.62
N SER A 763 -7.90 0.97 49.94
CA SER A 763 -8.41 2.37 49.89
C SER A 763 -9.55 2.67 50.87
N ALA A 764 -9.88 1.76 51.79
CA ALA A 764 -10.98 1.94 52.75
C ALA A 764 -10.58 1.71 54.22
N ALA A 765 -9.44 2.25 54.66
CA ALA A 765 -9.22 2.57 56.07
C ALA A 765 -8.08 3.60 56.15
N GLY A 766 -8.45 4.88 56.24
CA GLY A 766 -7.50 5.97 56.30
C GLY A 766 -6.60 5.90 57.53
N VAL A 767 -5.30 5.68 57.32
CA VAL A 767 -4.22 6.17 58.19
C VAL A 767 -2.97 6.38 57.33
N GLY A 768 -2.47 7.63 57.31
CA GLY A 768 -1.03 7.96 57.24
C GLY A 768 -0.26 7.60 55.97
N ALA A 769 -0.08 8.61 55.10
CA ALA A 769 0.91 8.61 54.04
C ALA A 769 2.34 8.44 54.57
N ALA A 770 3.06 7.45 54.04
CA ALA A 770 4.51 7.47 53.89
C ALA A 770 4.82 6.90 52.50
N GLU A 771 5.61 7.65 51.74
CA GLU A 771 6.00 7.35 50.36
C GLU A 771 6.83 6.05 50.30
N GLU A 772 6.24 4.96 49.80
CA GLU A 772 6.99 3.81 49.31
C GLU A 772 7.25 3.93 47.80
N PRO A 773 8.43 3.54 47.30
CA PRO A 773 8.78 3.69 45.89
C PRO A 773 7.86 2.84 45.02
N LEU A 774 7.27 3.45 43.99
CA LEU A 774 6.44 2.77 42.99
C LEU A 774 7.15 1.50 42.46
N LEU A 775 6.66 0.34 42.86
CA LEU A 775 7.00 -0.94 42.24
C LEU A 775 6.53 -0.90 40.77
N PRO A 776 7.31 -1.45 39.81
CA PRO A 776 6.87 -1.56 38.42
C PRO A 776 5.77 -2.62 38.34
N GLY A 777 4.52 -2.17 38.42
CA GLY A 777 3.35 -3.04 38.39
C GLY A 777 2.08 -2.21 38.51
N GLY A 778 1.68 -1.57 37.40
CA GLY A 778 0.28 -1.21 37.21
C GLY A 778 -0.62 -2.45 37.21
N ASP A 779 -1.90 -2.28 36.87
CA ASP A 779 -3.04 -3.21 36.99
C ASP A 779 -2.87 -4.68 36.53
N GLY A 780 -1.69 -5.11 36.04
CA GLY A 780 -1.38 -6.44 35.50
C GLY A 780 -0.55 -7.39 36.38
N TRP A 781 -0.21 -7.08 37.64
CA TRP A 781 0.58 -7.97 38.50
C TRP A 781 -0.12 -8.31 39.82
N TRP A 782 0.07 -9.55 40.30
CA TRP A 782 -0.23 -9.97 41.66
C TRP A 782 1.02 -9.81 42.53
N HIS A 783 0.91 -9.11 43.65
CA HIS A 783 1.98 -8.98 44.64
C HIS A 783 1.67 -9.85 45.86
N PHE A 784 2.59 -10.73 46.22
CA PHE A 784 2.46 -11.60 47.38
C PHE A 784 3.54 -11.28 48.41
N ARG A 785 3.17 -11.35 49.70
CA ARG A 785 4.09 -11.26 50.83
C ARG A 785 3.90 -12.44 51.78
N VAL A 786 5.01 -12.99 52.26
CA VAL A 786 5.06 -14.01 53.33
C VAL A 786 5.95 -13.44 54.43
N SER A 787 5.37 -13.14 55.59
CA SER A 787 6.06 -12.53 56.73
C SER A 787 6.18 -13.50 57.90
N ASP A 788 7.35 -13.58 58.51
CA ASP A 788 7.63 -14.35 59.73
C ASP A 788 8.17 -13.43 60.84
N ASN A 789 7.98 -13.81 62.11
CA ASN A 789 8.56 -13.11 63.27
C ASN A 789 9.86 -13.76 63.79
N GLY A 790 10.61 -14.43 62.92
CA GLY A 790 11.82 -15.16 63.26
C GLY A 790 13.05 -14.27 63.57
N PRO A 791 14.28 -14.79 63.39
CA PRO A 791 15.50 -14.12 63.82
C PRO A 791 15.88 -12.91 62.96
N GLY A 792 15.23 -12.72 61.81
CA GLY A 792 15.59 -11.70 60.82
C GLY A 792 16.91 -11.97 60.10
N ILE A 793 17.11 -11.26 58.99
CA ILE A 793 18.25 -11.37 58.07
C ILE A 793 18.94 -10.02 57.98
N GLU A 794 20.27 -10.00 58.02
CA GLU A 794 21.07 -8.79 57.85
C GLU A 794 21.09 -8.34 56.37
N GLU A 795 21.02 -7.03 56.14
CA GLU A 795 20.90 -6.42 54.80
C GLU A 795 22.01 -6.85 53.83
N GLY A 796 23.25 -7.03 54.31
CA GLY A 796 24.39 -7.51 53.51
C GLY A 796 24.24 -8.93 52.95
N HIS A 797 23.18 -9.64 53.33
CA HIS A 797 22.87 -10.99 52.92
C HIS A 797 21.64 -11.12 51.99
N PHE A 798 20.91 -10.02 51.70
CA PHE A 798 19.66 -10.05 50.92
C PHE A 798 19.80 -10.61 49.50
N GLU A 799 20.87 -10.28 48.77
CA GLU A 799 21.12 -10.88 47.44
C GLU A 799 21.72 -12.29 47.53
N LYS A 800 22.47 -12.55 48.60
CA LYS A 800 23.22 -13.81 48.82
C LYS A 800 22.30 -14.99 49.10
N ILE A 801 21.20 -14.78 49.82
CA ILE A 801 20.22 -15.84 50.13
C ILE A 801 19.51 -16.42 48.90
N PHE A 802 19.48 -15.69 47.78
CA PHE A 802 18.92 -16.16 46.51
C PHE A 802 19.95 -16.84 45.60
N ALA A 803 21.23 -16.89 46.00
CA ALA A 803 22.26 -17.59 45.25
C ALA A 803 22.20 -19.11 45.50
N VAL A 804 22.55 -19.89 44.47
CA VAL A 804 22.54 -21.35 44.53
C VAL A 804 23.57 -21.84 45.57
N PHE A 805 23.15 -22.72 46.48
CA PHE A 805 23.97 -23.34 47.54
C PHE A 805 24.50 -22.42 48.64
N GLN A 806 23.89 -21.25 48.89
CA GLN A 806 24.27 -20.37 50.00
C GLN A 806 23.37 -20.55 51.24
N THR A 807 23.99 -20.61 52.42
CA THR A 807 23.31 -20.71 53.73
C THR A 807 23.96 -19.75 54.72
N LEU A 808 23.17 -18.99 55.50
CA LEU A 808 23.66 -17.91 56.37
C LEU A 808 24.36 -18.38 57.65
N GLN A 809 24.09 -19.59 58.13
CA GLN A 809 24.76 -20.16 59.30
C GLN A 809 25.53 -21.42 58.92
N ALA A 810 26.87 -21.33 58.95
CA ALA A 810 27.73 -22.50 59.04
C ALA A 810 27.84 -22.91 60.52
N ARG A 811 26.79 -23.50 61.08
CA ARG A 811 26.86 -24.23 62.35
C ARG A 811 26.38 -25.65 62.12
N ASP A 812 27.21 -26.59 62.56
CA ASP A 812 27.26 -27.98 62.11
C ASP A 812 26.05 -28.87 62.40
N ASN A 813 24.88 -28.33 62.77
CA ASN A 813 23.74 -29.13 63.23
C ASN A 813 22.38 -28.80 62.57
N GLN A 814 22.30 -28.02 61.49
CA GLN A 814 21.02 -27.80 60.79
C GLN A 814 21.08 -28.02 59.27
N GLU A 815 20.34 -29.04 58.84
CA GLU A 815 20.23 -29.58 57.48
C GLU A 815 19.44 -28.66 56.54
N SER A 816 20.03 -27.61 55.98
CA SER A 816 19.38 -26.83 54.90
C SER A 816 20.10 -26.94 53.57
N SER A 817 19.33 -27.21 52.50
CA SER A 817 19.84 -27.34 51.12
C SER A 817 20.28 -25.99 50.53
N GLY A 818 19.82 -24.85 51.06
CA GLY A 818 20.22 -23.50 50.57
C GLY A 818 19.73 -23.18 49.16
N MET A 819 18.72 -23.91 48.68
CA MET A 819 18.29 -23.92 47.27
C MET A 819 16.86 -23.43 47.06
N GLY A 820 16.04 -23.42 48.11
CA GLY A 820 14.62 -23.06 48.02
C GLY A 820 14.40 -21.65 47.48
N LEU A 821 15.10 -20.65 48.02
CA LEU A 821 14.99 -19.26 47.57
C LEU A 821 15.56 -19.04 46.16
N ALA A 822 16.65 -19.74 45.80
CA ALA A 822 17.19 -19.71 44.45
C ALA A 822 16.20 -20.30 43.41
N LEU A 823 15.46 -21.34 43.81
CA LEU A 823 14.38 -21.91 43.01
C LEU A 823 13.23 -20.92 42.83
N VAL A 824 12.82 -20.21 43.89
CA VAL A 824 11.80 -19.16 43.83
C VAL A 824 12.22 -18.05 42.84
N ARG A 825 13.46 -17.54 42.95
CA ARG A 825 14.00 -16.53 42.01
C ARG A 825 14.00 -17.02 40.57
N LYS A 826 14.34 -18.29 40.34
CA LYS A 826 14.36 -18.89 39.00
C LYS A 826 12.96 -19.08 38.41
N ILE A 827 11.99 -19.53 39.22
CA ILE A 827 10.60 -19.71 38.79
C ILE A 827 9.96 -18.35 38.49
N VAL A 828 10.09 -17.38 39.40
CA VAL A 828 9.49 -16.04 39.23
C VAL A 828 10.14 -15.30 38.06
N GLY A 829 11.46 -15.40 37.89
CA GLY A 829 12.18 -14.80 36.76
C GLY A 829 11.82 -15.42 35.40
N LYS A 830 11.36 -16.69 35.35
CA LYS A 830 10.84 -17.32 34.11
C LYS A 830 9.64 -16.52 33.56
N PHE A 831 8.83 -15.94 34.44
CA PHE A 831 7.63 -15.17 34.10
C PHE A 831 7.86 -13.65 34.22
N ALA A 832 9.12 -13.20 34.10
CA ALA A 832 9.51 -11.79 34.23
C ALA A 832 9.10 -11.10 35.54
N GLY A 833 8.76 -11.87 36.59
CA GLY A 833 8.45 -11.34 37.92
C GLY A 833 9.71 -11.03 38.74
N ARG A 834 9.52 -10.40 39.89
CA ARG A 834 10.59 -10.03 40.83
C ARG A 834 10.40 -10.71 42.18
N VAL A 835 11.50 -11.00 42.87
CA VAL A 835 11.55 -11.51 44.24
C VAL A 835 12.52 -10.67 45.06
N TRP A 836 12.14 -10.28 46.28
CA TRP A 836 13.01 -9.56 47.21
C TRP A 836 12.63 -9.86 48.67
N VAL A 837 13.42 -9.37 49.63
CA VAL A 837 13.19 -9.57 51.06
C VAL A 837 13.36 -8.23 51.79
N GLU A 838 12.53 -8.01 52.81
CA GLU A 838 12.63 -6.94 53.77
C GLU A 838 12.76 -7.57 55.15
N SER A 839 13.81 -7.26 55.90
CA SER A 839 14.05 -7.93 57.18
C SER A 839 14.87 -7.08 58.13
N GLN A 840 14.59 -7.22 59.43
CA GLN A 840 15.37 -6.61 60.50
C GLN A 840 15.77 -7.68 61.52
N VAL A 841 17.06 -7.71 61.85
CA VAL A 841 17.63 -8.67 62.80
C VAL A 841 16.89 -8.59 64.15
N GLY A 842 16.35 -9.73 64.59
CA GLY A 842 15.59 -9.92 65.82
C GLY A 842 14.08 -9.67 65.72
N GLN A 843 13.59 -9.10 64.61
CA GLN A 843 12.18 -8.73 64.43
C GLN A 843 11.42 -9.58 63.40
N GLY A 844 12.12 -10.27 62.50
CA GLY A 844 11.53 -11.15 61.49
C GLY A 844 11.88 -10.80 60.05
N SER A 845 11.32 -11.53 59.09
CA SER A 845 11.56 -11.32 57.65
C SER A 845 10.26 -11.32 56.86
N THR A 846 10.18 -10.49 55.82
CA THR A 846 9.09 -10.46 54.86
C THR A 846 9.65 -10.71 53.47
N PHE A 847 9.24 -11.83 52.86
CA PHE A 847 9.57 -12.18 51.49
C PHE A 847 8.48 -11.72 50.55
N HIS A 848 8.87 -10.99 49.50
CA HIS A 848 7.97 -10.47 48.48
C HIS A 848 8.25 -11.13 47.13
N PHE A 849 7.19 -11.39 46.37
CA PHE A 849 7.31 -11.80 44.97
C PHE A 849 6.12 -11.33 44.12
N THR A 850 6.35 -11.17 42.81
CA THR A 850 5.31 -10.81 41.85
C THR A 850 5.06 -11.91 40.82
N LEU A 851 3.79 -12.11 40.46
CA LEU A 851 3.36 -12.98 39.37
C LEU A 851 2.44 -12.19 38.41
N PRO A 852 2.52 -12.39 37.09
CA PRO A 852 1.65 -11.68 36.16
C PRO A 852 0.19 -12.14 36.31
N LYS A 853 -0.78 -11.23 36.13
CA LYS A 853 -2.22 -11.59 36.08
C LYS A 853 -2.56 -12.40 34.82
N GLU A 854 -1.80 -12.20 33.73
CA GLU A 854 -1.83 -12.98 32.49
C GLU A 854 -0.41 -13.52 32.19
N PRO A 855 -0.14 -14.84 32.33
CA PRO A 855 1.21 -15.44 32.25
C PRO A 855 1.81 -15.60 30.86
#